data_AF-A0A409W450-F1
#
_entry.id   AF-A0A409W450-F1
#
_cell.length_a   1.000
_cell.length_b   1.000
_cell.length_c   1.000
_cell.angle_alpha   90.00
_cell.angle_beta   90.00
_cell.angle_gamma   90.00
#
_symmetry.space_group_name_H-M   'P 1'
#
loop_
_entity.id
_entity.type
_entity.pdbx_description
1 polymer ?
#
loop_
_entity_poly.entity_id
_entity_poly.type
_entity_poly.pdbx_seq_one_letter_code
_entity_poly.pdbx_strand_id
1 'polypeptide(L)'
;MDGSNGRKPVCRVYVGILRVNYLLALVSPALSLSLLPSLSRYAATDTQIPPLASITMGMPIRPPPAFTATYTPGATPPVAGAPALPTASFPPPDQVPDTNSPEVQEWMKELNGVTIPDISQTKDSTCASDPAAAAEAEKRGWWTCGGYTRSTDIAACPEKLHWGLRDLIAKLKEKNIKATFFVVGSRVIQRPEILIEEYMNGHEISVHTWSHTPLTTLTNEQIVAELGWTRKAIKDVLGVTPTTMRPPTGDIDDRVRAISLAMGMVPVLWSSTADGGKFDSNDWKVASGEITGSQSFTIFEDIMRNGTASNTGFITLQHDLFDVTVDLAVGYTLDAALSHEPKFVLQTVGECMGMPAGGVYRETKPSASARNATLSEATPVGDANVDQGNAKPSVKSSAVDVMTPMLGLISMDVLSDYHQFLEAIRSVNPPSRWKILVVDEHSQRLLGAVLKQFDILEENVTLIESITSIREPQPEFEALYLVMPTTQNVDRIIRDFSNQKQYAAAHLFFLEGLPEPLFERLTSSPAEPHLQALKELFLNFNPIEAQVFSMREPSYFFSMYSPPRTDASFKPARARLEEDLWFMSKMIANVCIALNEFPYVRYYMPSSHLPLGPLKPNAQNRPPPPPETASRWRTNLARGSEARAYEAVESDFVTKLLAFRVQQTLEEYKKMNPDFGKPDPARPRATLLITDRSLDMMAPFVHEFTYQAMANDLLPIEDGTKYTSALAIDLFSQTADDYSFRYKFQSSVGTYEDKVATLSDADTTYTSVRHLHMREAIDKLMSDFNKFLEDNAVFNGEGAANLNDMKDMLASLPQYQEHREKFSLHLTIAQDCMDIFEKQKLSDIASVEQCCATGLNAEGKTPKGLVEEMVPLLDSREVLNMRKVRVIALYIQYRDGVPDEDRRRLYQHARLTLAEQDAVNALVHMGVRISRASFFLLSSTSGPKFALIKGPNDKDTKKKIKQKFAGDEYELSRFKPILRSVLEDQVGDKLDAISFPYVKDAPMATPLSPRSPPPQTTSLRSQKPAWHRAPKAATVENRQRVLVFVAGGVTYSEMREVYNLSNSLHKDIFIGSTHVITPKGFIDDLKVLDLGGAGSKAIPNGLRDMRGEPKTPQQLYDEKYFVRDEPPPQRVPARNAPPARPERVAAPIQPSPTNSFQGSVNSMTPSVKDEKKKKRGLFRFG
;
A
#
# COMPACT_ATOMS: atom_id res chain seq x y z
N MET A 1 52.06 3.55 -11.27
CA MET A 1 52.12 2.59 -12.39
C MET A 1 51.35 1.35 -11.96
N ASP A 2 50.55 0.81 -12.87
CA ASP A 2 49.74 -0.42 -12.91
C ASP A 2 49.43 -1.23 -11.63
N GLY A 3 48.17 -1.65 -11.54
CA GLY A 3 47.64 -2.47 -10.44
C GLY A 3 46.11 -2.51 -10.48
N SER A 4 45.54 -3.17 -11.49
CA SER A 4 44.09 -3.16 -11.77
C SER A 4 43.30 -4.21 -10.99
N ASN A 5 42.12 -3.81 -10.48
CA ASN A 5 40.90 -4.60 -10.64
C ASN A 5 39.66 -3.71 -10.48
N GLY A 6 38.64 -3.91 -11.32
CA GLY A 6 37.66 -2.87 -11.61
C GLY A 6 36.23 -3.12 -11.13
N ARG A 7 35.53 -2.02 -10.87
CA ARG A 7 34.08 -1.88 -11.03
C ARG A 7 33.80 -0.53 -11.67
N LYS A 8 33.57 -0.50 -12.99
CA LYS A 8 33.00 0.69 -13.64
C LYS A 8 31.49 0.67 -13.39
N PRO A 9 30.85 1.80 -13.02
CA PRO A 9 29.40 1.90 -13.08
C PRO A 9 28.92 1.84 -14.54
N VAL A 10 27.61 1.71 -14.72
CA VAL A 10 26.95 1.84 -16.03
C VAL A 10 27.10 3.29 -16.54
N CYS A 11 26.73 3.56 -17.79
CA CYS A 11 26.53 4.91 -18.31
C CYS A 11 25.19 5.00 -19.05
N ARG A 12 24.42 6.05 -18.77
CA ARG A 12 23.26 6.56 -19.52
C ARG A 12 23.32 8.08 -19.25
N VAL A 13 23.69 8.95 -20.21
CA VAL A 13 24.07 10.38 -19.93
C VAL A 13 23.03 11.47 -20.24
N TYR A 14 22.76 12.29 -19.20
CA TYR A 14 21.63 13.21 -19.10
C TYR A 14 21.77 14.49 -18.15
N VAL A 15 20.67 15.24 -17.84
CA VAL A 15 20.54 16.75 -17.88
C VAL A 15 19.32 17.36 -17.05
N GLY A 16 18.87 18.66 -16.89
CA GLY A 16 19.06 20.09 -17.33
C GLY A 16 18.71 21.17 -16.22
N ILE A 17 18.75 22.54 -16.39
CA ILE A 17 17.92 23.53 -15.56
C ILE A 17 18.28 25.16 -15.42
N LEU A 18 18.53 25.90 -14.26
CA LEU A 18 18.23 27.36 -13.68
C LEU A 18 18.62 28.88 -14.21
N ARG A 19 17.90 29.99 -13.71
CA ARG A 19 17.73 31.55 -13.84
C ARG A 19 18.90 32.59 -14.13
N VAL A 20 18.77 33.86 -14.63
CA VAL A 20 17.70 34.93 -14.78
C VAL A 20 17.88 35.89 -16.03
N ASN A 21 16.81 36.59 -16.45
CA ASN A 21 16.79 37.74 -17.40
C ASN A 21 17.68 38.97 -17.02
N TYR A 22 18.01 39.80 -18.03
CA TYR A 22 19.19 40.68 -18.12
C TYR A 22 19.19 42.06 -17.39
N LEU A 23 20.34 42.38 -16.76
CA LEU A 23 21.15 43.64 -16.71
C LEU A 23 20.48 45.00 -16.30
N LEU A 24 21.19 46.05 -15.79
CA LEU A 24 22.64 46.36 -15.72
C LEU A 24 22.99 47.25 -14.49
N ALA A 25 24.27 47.17 -14.07
CA ALA A 25 25.03 47.85 -13.00
C ALA A 25 24.63 49.25 -12.42
N LEU A 26 24.98 49.50 -11.15
CA LEU A 26 26.14 50.33 -10.72
C LEU A 26 26.38 50.37 -9.18
N VAL A 27 27.66 50.31 -8.80
CA VAL A 27 28.40 50.76 -7.58
C VAL A 27 27.69 50.92 -6.20
N SER A 28 28.30 50.31 -5.17
CA SER A 28 28.05 50.33 -3.70
C SER A 28 28.18 51.73 -3.01
N PRO A 29 27.93 51.92 -1.69
CA PRO A 29 27.59 50.93 -0.65
C PRO A 29 26.48 51.32 0.38
N ALA A 30 26.29 50.41 1.37
CA ALA A 30 25.81 50.61 2.75
C ALA A 30 24.37 50.16 3.15
N LEU A 31 24.35 49.30 4.19
CA LEU A 31 23.29 49.11 5.21
C LEU A 31 21.82 48.91 4.77
N SER A 32 21.39 47.66 4.68
CA SER A 32 20.50 47.04 5.69
C SER A 32 20.18 45.57 5.35
N LEU A 33 19.60 44.82 6.30
CA LEU A 33 19.45 43.37 6.25
C LEU A 33 17.97 42.96 6.17
N SER A 34 17.49 42.45 5.02
CA SER A 34 16.22 41.71 4.94
C SER A 34 15.99 40.98 3.60
N LEU A 35 15.36 39.80 3.67
CA LEU A 35 14.58 39.13 2.61
C LEU A 35 15.32 38.63 1.34
N LEU A 36 15.91 37.44 1.44
CA LEU A 36 15.90 36.46 0.35
C LEU A 36 14.68 35.53 0.53
N PRO A 37 13.92 35.19 -0.53
CA PRO A 37 12.95 34.10 -0.48
C PRO A 37 13.64 32.74 -0.26
N SER A 38 13.07 31.89 0.61
CA SER A 38 13.64 30.60 1.00
C SER A 38 13.54 29.53 -0.10
N LEU A 39 14.46 28.55 -0.05
CA LEU A 39 14.50 27.31 -0.86
C LEU A 39 13.32 26.34 -0.59
N SER A 40 12.18 26.83 -0.12
CA SER A 40 11.12 26.05 0.52
C SER A 40 9.82 25.96 -0.30
N ARG A 41 9.91 25.87 -1.63
CA ARG A 41 8.74 25.73 -2.52
C ARG A 41 8.49 24.32 -3.04
N TYR A 42 9.50 23.46 -3.03
CA TYR A 42 9.38 22.06 -3.44
C TYR A 42 9.85 21.19 -2.27
N ALA A 43 8.90 20.53 -1.61
CA ALA A 43 9.16 19.40 -0.75
C ALA A 43 8.97 18.13 -1.59
N ALA A 44 9.74 17.08 -1.31
CA ALA A 44 9.55 15.79 -1.98
C ALA A 44 8.11 15.29 -1.76
N THR A 45 7.45 14.87 -2.84
CA THR A 45 6.10 14.32 -2.80
C THR A 45 6.05 12.86 -2.32
N ASP A 46 7.21 12.27 -2.05
CA ASP A 46 7.40 10.94 -1.50
C ASP A 46 8.28 11.01 -0.24
N THR A 47 7.87 10.31 0.82
CA THR A 47 8.59 10.24 2.11
C THR A 47 9.89 9.43 2.07
N GLN A 48 10.11 8.61 1.03
CA GLN A 48 11.35 7.85 0.86
C GLN A 48 12.49 8.70 0.26
N ILE A 49 12.18 9.76 -0.48
CA ILE A 49 13.17 10.58 -1.19
C ILE A 49 13.82 11.57 -0.22
N PRO A 50 15.17 11.60 -0.10
CA PRO A 50 15.85 12.50 0.85
C PRO A 50 15.58 13.99 0.57
N PRO A 51 15.57 14.85 1.60
CA PRO A 51 15.56 16.30 1.43
C PRO A 51 16.68 16.78 0.50
N LEU A 52 16.38 17.74 -0.39
CA LEU A 52 17.27 18.22 -1.45
C LEU A 52 18.67 18.68 -0.98
N ALA A 53 18.79 19.13 0.27
CA ALA A 53 20.06 19.53 0.91
C ALA A 53 20.90 18.34 1.43
N SER A 54 20.32 17.14 1.50
CA SER A 54 20.97 15.87 1.89
C SER A 54 21.24 14.93 0.71
N ILE A 55 20.80 15.31 -0.50
CA ILE A 55 21.13 14.62 -1.74
C ILE A 55 22.57 14.98 -2.12
N THR A 56 23.53 14.12 -1.77
CA THR A 56 24.98 14.32 -1.96
C THR A 56 25.71 12.98 -2.16
N MET A 57 26.86 12.98 -2.83
CA MET A 57 27.73 11.79 -2.93
C MET A 57 27.94 11.12 -1.57
N GLY A 58 27.75 9.80 -1.51
CA GLY A 58 27.92 9.01 -0.30
C GLY A 58 26.71 9.02 0.67
N MET A 59 25.58 9.61 0.29
CA MET A 59 24.31 9.38 0.98
C MET A 59 23.93 7.88 0.96
N PRO A 60 23.05 7.39 1.87
CA PRO A 60 22.59 6.01 1.85
C PRO A 60 21.75 5.72 0.60
N ILE A 61 22.42 5.25 -0.45
CA ILE A 61 21.79 4.82 -1.70
C ILE A 61 20.92 3.58 -1.42
N ARG A 62 19.76 3.47 -2.09
CA ARG A 62 19.06 2.18 -2.20
C ARG A 62 20.06 1.15 -2.78
N PRO A 63 20.06 -0.13 -2.38
CA PRO A 63 20.88 -1.11 -3.07
C PRO A 63 20.39 -1.18 -4.53
N PRO A 64 21.23 -0.92 -5.55
CA PRO A 64 20.81 -1.11 -6.92
C PRO A 64 20.40 -2.58 -7.09
N PRO A 65 19.30 -2.90 -7.81
CA PRO A 65 18.84 -4.27 -7.95
C PRO A 65 20.01 -5.15 -8.40
N ALA A 66 20.19 -6.30 -7.74
CA ALA A 66 21.34 -7.17 -7.99
C ALA A 66 21.43 -7.50 -9.49
N PHE A 67 22.65 -7.73 -9.99
CA PHE A 67 22.79 -8.23 -11.35
C PHE A 67 22.21 -9.64 -11.41
N THR A 68 20.96 -9.73 -11.90
CA THR A 68 20.42 -10.92 -12.54
C THR A 68 21.47 -11.47 -13.49
N ALA A 69 21.71 -12.78 -13.42
CA ALA A 69 22.84 -13.39 -14.12
C ALA A 69 22.69 -13.21 -15.63
N THR A 70 23.82 -13.06 -16.33
CA THR A 70 23.83 -13.00 -17.79
C THR A 70 23.20 -14.28 -18.36
N TYR A 71 21.96 -14.20 -18.82
CA TYR A 71 21.19 -15.35 -19.29
C TYR A 71 21.93 -16.04 -20.43
N THR A 72 22.03 -17.37 -20.36
CA THR A 72 22.64 -18.16 -21.43
C THR A 72 21.80 -18.05 -22.72
N PRO A 73 22.43 -17.88 -23.90
CA PRO A 73 21.71 -17.82 -25.18
C PRO A 73 20.76 -19.02 -25.35
N GLY A 74 19.50 -18.75 -25.71
CA GLY A 74 18.42 -19.76 -25.75
C GLY A 74 17.61 -19.92 -24.46
N ALA A 75 17.90 -19.18 -23.39
CA ALA A 75 17.10 -19.23 -22.15
C ALA A 75 15.66 -18.72 -22.35
N THR A 76 14.72 -19.33 -21.62
CA THR A 76 13.33 -18.85 -21.55
C THR A 76 13.29 -17.48 -20.83
N PRO A 77 12.58 -16.46 -21.35
CA PRO A 77 12.59 -15.14 -20.74
C PRO A 77 11.83 -15.14 -19.39
N PRO A 78 12.18 -14.24 -18.45
CA PRO A 78 11.46 -14.12 -17.18
C PRO A 78 10.02 -13.62 -17.35
N VAL A 79 9.68 -12.99 -18.48
CA VAL A 79 8.33 -12.50 -18.81
C VAL A 79 7.61 -13.47 -19.74
N ALA A 80 6.46 -13.99 -19.30
CA ALA A 80 5.66 -14.92 -20.08
C ALA A 80 5.13 -14.27 -21.37
N GLY A 81 5.35 -14.91 -22.51
CA GLY A 81 4.93 -14.42 -23.84
C GLY A 81 5.99 -13.62 -24.60
N ALA A 82 7.12 -13.26 -23.97
CA ALA A 82 8.26 -12.71 -24.70
C ALA A 82 8.94 -13.78 -25.59
N PRO A 83 9.57 -13.40 -26.73
CA PRO A 83 10.35 -14.33 -27.55
C PRO A 83 11.52 -14.93 -26.75
N ALA A 84 11.82 -16.22 -26.96
CA ALA A 84 12.96 -16.86 -26.32
C ALA A 84 14.26 -16.09 -26.56
N LEU A 85 15.08 -15.91 -25.52
CA LEU A 85 16.29 -15.10 -25.62
C LEU A 85 17.20 -15.71 -26.71
N PRO A 86 17.63 -14.93 -27.72
CA PRO A 86 18.26 -15.50 -28.91
C PRO A 86 19.46 -16.37 -28.58
N THR A 87 19.67 -17.41 -29.37
CA THR A 87 20.92 -18.21 -29.36
C THR A 87 22.10 -17.47 -30.01
N ALA A 88 21.98 -16.16 -30.25
CA ALA A 88 23.03 -15.34 -30.85
C ALA A 88 24.13 -15.03 -29.82
N SER A 89 25.39 -15.16 -30.24
CA SER A 89 26.54 -14.84 -29.39
C SER A 89 26.80 -13.33 -29.39
N PHE A 90 26.21 -12.62 -28.43
CA PHE A 90 26.45 -11.18 -28.26
C PHE A 90 27.91 -10.86 -27.88
N PRO A 91 28.41 -9.65 -28.21
CA PRO A 91 29.74 -9.20 -27.81
C PRO A 91 29.92 -9.10 -26.28
N PRO A 92 31.17 -9.01 -25.78
CA PRO A 92 31.43 -8.71 -24.38
C PRO A 92 30.76 -7.38 -23.94
N PRO A 93 30.23 -7.29 -22.71
CA PRO A 93 29.70 -6.04 -22.19
C PRO A 93 30.81 -5.02 -21.93
N ASP A 94 30.45 -3.72 -21.99
CA ASP A 94 31.33 -2.59 -21.67
C ASP A 94 32.64 -2.49 -22.47
N GLN A 95 32.66 -3.09 -23.67
CA GLN A 95 33.78 -3.12 -24.60
C GLN A 95 33.29 -2.88 -26.03
N VAL A 96 34.09 -2.20 -26.86
CA VAL A 96 33.77 -1.96 -28.28
C VAL A 96 33.69 -3.31 -29.01
N PRO A 97 32.57 -3.64 -29.71
CA PRO A 97 32.42 -4.93 -30.36
C PRO A 97 33.43 -5.19 -31.49
N ASP A 98 33.71 -6.46 -31.76
CA ASP A 98 34.58 -6.88 -32.87
C ASP A 98 33.96 -6.58 -34.23
N THR A 99 34.69 -5.83 -35.05
CA THR A 99 34.31 -5.40 -36.40
C THR A 99 34.41 -6.52 -37.44
N ASN A 100 35.06 -7.64 -37.10
CA ASN A 100 35.22 -8.81 -37.97
C ASN A 100 34.01 -9.78 -37.89
N SER A 101 33.05 -9.53 -37.00
CA SER A 101 31.84 -10.33 -36.86
C SER A 101 30.97 -10.31 -38.14
N PRO A 102 30.36 -11.45 -38.56
CA PRO A 102 29.52 -11.52 -39.76
C PRO A 102 28.40 -10.48 -39.80
N GLU A 103 27.81 -10.18 -38.63
CA GLU A 103 26.77 -9.18 -38.44
C GLU A 103 27.28 -7.76 -38.77
N VAL A 104 28.48 -7.40 -38.33
CA VAL A 104 29.09 -6.09 -38.67
C VAL A 104 29.46 -6.04 -40.15
N GLN A 105 29.99 -7.13 -40.71
CA GLN A 105 30.26 -7.23 -42.15
C GLN A 105 28.98 -7.17 -43.01
N GLU A 106 27.81 -7.47 -42.43
CA GLU A 106 26.52 -7.19 -43.05
C GLU A 106 26.07 -5.74 -42.86
N TRP A 107 26.11 -5.18 -41.66
CA TRP A 107 25.71 -3.79 -41.40
C TRP A 107 26.59 -2.76 -42.11
N MET A 108 27.88 -3.06 -42.36
CA MET A 108 28.75 -2.23 -43.21
C MET A 108 28.19 -2.05 -44.63
N LYS A 109 27.31 -2.97 -45.10
CA LYS A 109 26.64 -2.82 -46.40
C LYS A 109 25.55 -1.73 -46.40
N GLU A 110 25.04 -1.30 -45.23
CA GLU A 110 24.09 -0.18 -45.10
C GLU A 110 24.76 1.17 -45.47
N LEU A 111 26.10 1.24 -45.45
CA LEU A 111 26.87 2.43 -45.83
C LEU A 111 27.15 2.52 -47.35
N ASN A 112 26.83 1.47 -48.12
CA ASN A 112 27.11 1.43 -49.56
C ASN A 112 26.33 2.52 -50.32
N GLY A 113 27.06 3.42 -50.98
CA GLY A 113 26.48 4.56 -51.72
C GLY A 113 26.27 5.82 -50.88
N VAL A 114 26.61 5.83 -49.59
CA VAL A 114 26.60 7.03 -48.75
C VAL A 114 28.02 7.60 -48.67
N THR A 115 28.18 8.87 -49.04
CA THR A 115 29.46 9.58 -48.91
C THR A 115 29.72 9.93 -47.44
N ILE A 116 30.55 9.13 -46.78
CA ILE A 116 31.01 9.39 -45.41
C ILE A 116 32.14 10.45 -45.44
N PRO A 117 32.05 11.58 -44.70
CA PRO A 117 33.14 12.54 -44.59
C PRO A 117 34.42 11.94 -44.00
N ASP A 118 35.56 12.21 -44.65
CA ASP A 118 36.89 11.86 -44.14
C ASP A 118 37.30 12.84 -43.02
N ILE A 119 36.86 12.54 -41.81
CA ILE A 119 37.15 13.29 -40.58
C ILE A 119 37.95 12.40 -39.64
N SER A 120 39.15 12.84 -39.29
CA SER A 120 40.02 12.13 -38.34
C SER A 120 39.38 11.99 -36.96
N GLN A 121 39.66 10.85 -36.32
CA GLN A 121 39.25 10.54 -34.94
C GLN A 121 39.79 11.57 -33.94
N THR A 122 39.03 11.82 -32.88
CA THR A 122 39.48 12.59 -31.70
C THR A 122 40.15 11.66 -30.68
N LYS A 123 40.96 12.19 -29.75
CA LYS A 123 41.68 11.39 -28.75
C LYS A 123 40.81 10.91 -27.59
N ASP A 124 40.04 11.82 -26.99
CA ASP A 124 39.33 11.58 -25.72
C ASP A 124 37.96 12.28 -25.61
N SER A 125 37.41 12.74 -26.74
CA SER A 125 36.15 13.50 -26.79
C SER A 125 36.18 14.85 -26.05
N THR A 126 37.35 15.44 -25.77
CA THR A 126 37.44 16.80 -25.18
C THR A 126 38.08 17.83 -26.12
N CYS A 127 37.67 19.10 -25.98
CA CYS A 127 38.21 20.20 -26.78
C CYS A 127 39.65 20.60 -26.38
N ALA A 128 40.12 20.15 -25.22
CA ALA A 128 41.43 20.50 -24.67
C ALA A 128 42.55 19.55 -25.14
N SER A 129 42.24 18.29 -25.44
CA SER A 129 43.20 17.27 -25.91
C SER A 129 43.51 17.39 -27.41
N ASP A 130 42.56 17.94 -28.18
CA ASP A 130 42.67 18.20 -29.63
C ASP A 130 42.40 19.67 -30.01
N PRO A 131 43.25 20.64 -29.60
CA PRO A 131 43.04 22.06 -29.94
C PRO A 131 42.92 22.33 -31.45
N ALA A 132 43.64 21.57 -32.29
CA ALA A 132 43.55 21.68 -33.74
C ALA A 132 42.20 21.19 -34.29
N ALA A 133 41.61 20.13 -33.71
CA ALA A 133 40.31 19.63 -34.14
C ALA A 133 39.14 20.44 -33.55
N ALA A 134 39.39 21.15 -32.43
CA ALA A 134 38.46 22.11 -31.82
C ALA A 134 38.43 23.46 -32.57
N ALA A 135 39.58 23.95 -33.07
CA ALA A 135 39.65 25.14 -33.92
C ALA A 135 38.85 24.98 -35.24
N GLU A 136 38.66 23.73 -35.68
CA GLU A 136 37.93 23.34 -36.89
C GLU A 136 36.51 22.79 -36.59
N ALA A 137 36.00 22.96 -35.35
CA ALA A 137 34.76 22.32 -34.90
C ALA A 137 33.52 22.69 -35.74
N GLU A 138 33.40 23.93 -36.22
CA GLU A 138 32.30 24.35 -37.10
C GLU A 138 32.28 23.54 -38.41
N LYS A 139 33.45 23.43 -39.06
CA LYS A 139 33.61 22.73 -40.35
C LYS A 139 33.45 21.21 -40.20
N ARG A 140 33.82 20.65 -39.04
CA ARG A 140 33.61 19.23 -38.68
C ARG A 140 32.18 18.94 -38.22
N GLY A 141 31.38 19.97 -37.90
CA GLY A 141 30.08 19.82 -37.25
C GLY A 141 30.17 19.26 -35.83
N TRP A 142 31.29 19.46 -35.14
CA TRP A 142 31.59 18.78 -33.88
C TRP A 142 30.78 19.38 -32.73
N TRP A 143 29.72 18.68 -32.32
CA TRP A 143 28.77 19.20 -31.33
C TRP A 143 29.42 19.46 -29.97
N THR A 144 30.35 18.60 -29.56
CA THR A 144 31.03 18.69 -28.26
C THR A 144 31.73 20.04 -28.06
N CYS A 145 32.35 20.56 -29.12
CA CYS A 145 33.21 21.74 -29.12
C CYS A 145 32.61 22.94 -29.88
N GLY A 146 31.32 23.21 -29.65
CA GLY A 146 30.65 24.42 -30.15
C GLY A 146 29.13 24.30 -30.29
N GLY A 147 28.53 23.15 -29.97
CA GLY A 147 27.09 22.93 -30.07
C GLY A 147 26.57 22.74 -31.49
N TYR A 148 27.45 22.57 -32.48
CA TYR A 148 27.10 22.50 -33.90
C TYR A 148 26.18 21.31 -34.21
N THR A 149 24.94 21.61 -34.58
CA THR A 149 23.94 20.66 -35.08
C THR A 149 23.85 20.71 -36.61
N ARG A 150 23.04 19.80 -37.17
CA ARG A 150 22.59 19.80 -38.57
C ARG A 150 21.06 19.74 -38.61
N SER A 151 20.45 20.08 -39.74
CA SER A 151 18.99 20.01 -39.95
C SER A 151 18.43 18.58 -39.93
N THR A 152 19.29 17.57 -39.92
CA THR A 152 18.97 16.16 -39.69
C THR A 152 18.88 15.77 -38.22
N ASP A 153 19.38 16.60 -37.30
CA ASP A 153 19.48 16.26 -35.88
C ASP A 153 18.21 16.67 -35.14
N ILE A 154 17.68 15.79 -34.28
CA ILE A 154 16.57 16.13 -33.39
C ILE A 154 17.14 16.77 -32.12
N ALA A 155 17.22 18.10 -32.09
CA ALA A 155 17.81 18.87 -30.99
C ALA A 155 16.82 19.72 -30.17
N ALA A 156 15.60 19.91 -30.65
CA ALA A 156 14.53 20.69 -30.01
C ALA A 156 13.15 20.22 -30.49
N CYS A 157 12.09 20.46 -29.72
CA CYS A 157 10.72 20.17 -30.14
C CYS A 157 10.15 21.35 -30.95
N PRO A 158 9.47 21.15 -32.10
CA PRO A 158 8.94 22.23 -32.94
C PRO A 158 7.97 23.18 -32.22
N GLU A 159 7.08 22.66 -31.37
CA GLU A 159 6.01 23.45 -30.74
C GLU A 159 6.44 24.07 -29.39
N LYS A 160 6.19 25.37 -29.18
CA LYS A 160 6.59 26.08 -27.96
C LYS A 160 5.89 25.50 -26.72
N LEU A 161 6.63 25.40 -25.61
CA LEU A 161 6.26 24.73 -24.36
C LEU A 161 6.11 23.20 -24.45
N HIS A 162 6.37 22.57 -25.60
CA HIS A 162 6.49 21.11 -25.67
C HIS A 162 7.87 20.67 -25.22
N TRP A 163 7.92 19.61 -24.41
CA TRP A 163 9.15 19.12 -23.81
C TRP A 163 9.22 17.59 -23.92
N GLY A 164 10.24 17.12 -24.64
CA GLY A 164 10.60 15.70 -24.71
C GLY A 164 11.24 15.20 -23.40
N LEU A 165 10.56 14.29 -22.71
CA LEU A 165 10.88 13.83 -21.35
C LEU A 165 11.65 12.50 -21.30
N ARG A 166 12.38 12.28 -20.20
CA ARG A 166 13.01 11.00 -19.79
C ARG A 166 12.74 10.70 -18.29
N ASP A 167 12.80 9.42 -17.95
CA ASP A 167 13.05 8.85 -16.60
C ASP A 167 11.94 8.60 -15.54
N LEU A 168 12.22 7.53 -14.78
CA LEU A 168 11.44 6.72 -13.83
C LEU A 168 10.04 6.25 -14.26
N ILE A 169 10.01 5.03 -14.79
CA ILE A 169 8.82 4.21 -15.10
C ILE A 169 7.72 4.33 -14.03
N ALA A 170 8.02 4.09 -12.75
CA ALA A 170 7.02 4.07 -11.67
C ALA A 170 6.30 5.41 -11.44
N LYS A 171 7.03 6.54 -11.36
CA LYS A 171 6.42 7.86 -11.14
C LYS A 171 5.81 8.43 -12.42
N LEU A 172 6.35 8.07 -13.59
CA LEU A 172 5.72 8.35 -14.88
C LEU A 172 4.39 7.59 -15.03
N LYS A 173 4.30 6.34 -14.56
CA LYS A 173 3.06 5.55 -14.49
C LYS A 173 2.03 6.21 -13.56
N GLU A 174 2.41 6.57 -12.34
CA GLU A 174 1.56 7.31 -11.37
C GLU A 174 0.95 8.57 -12.00
N LYS A 175 1.77 9.39 -12.68
CA LYS A 175 1.34 10.67 -13.25
C LYS A 175 0.81 10.57 -14.68
N ASN A 176 0.73 9.35 -15.24
CA ASN A 176 0.39 9.02 -16.64
C ASN A 176 1.15 9.84 -17.70
N ILE A 177 2.48 9.87 -17.60
CA ILE A 177 3.37 10.60 -18.51
C ILE A 177 4.20 9.59 -19.31
N LYS A 178 4.47 9.89 -20.58
CA LYS A 178 5.36 9.08 -21.44
C LYS A 178 6.68 9.79 -21.67
N ALA A 179 7.70 8.99 -21.98
CA ALA A 179 9.09 9.39 -22.02
C ALA A 179 9.84 8.55 -23.05
N THR A 180 11.05 8.99 -23.42
CA THR A 180 11.96 8.19 -24.27
C THR A 180 13.14 7.69 -23.45
N PHE A 181 13.49 6.41 -23.57
CA PHE A 181 14.70 5.81 -23.00
C PHE A 181 15.77 5.61 -24.08
N PHE A 182 17.03 5.84 -23.70
CA PHE A 182 18.20 5.68 -24.57
C PHE A 182 19.08 4.58 -23.99
N VAL A 183 18.97 3.40 -24.56
CA VAL A 183 19.42 2.16 -23.91
C VAL A 183 20.76 1.70 -24.47
N VAL A 184 21.68 1.37 -23.57
CA VAL A 184 23.00 0.82 -23.91
C VAL A 184 22.88 -0.67 -24.18
N GLY A 185 23.36 -1.14 -25.34
CA GLY A 185 23.12 -2.51 -25.84
C GLY A 185 23.62 -3.62 -24.91
N SER A 186 24.78 -3.43 -24.29
CA SER A 186 25.30 -4.36 -23.28
C SER A 186 24.45 -4.45 -22.01
N ARG A 187 23.54 -3.49 -21.76
CA ARG A 187 22.58 -3.53 -20.66
C ARG A 187 21.25 -4.17 -21.06
N VAL A 188 20.84 -4.03 -22.32
CA VAL A 188 19.66 -4.73 -22.88
C VAL A 188 19.77 -6.24 -22.68
N ILE A 189 20.95 -6.82 -22.91
CA ILE A 189 21.19 -8.26 -22.71
C ILE A 189 21.42 -8.66 -21.24
N GLN A 190 21.66 -7.70 -20.34
CA GLN A 190 21.85 -7.95 -18.90
C GLN A 190 20.57 -7.79 -18.09
N ARG A 191 19.64 -6.95 -18.56
CA ARG A 191 18.34 -6.66 -17.92
C ARG A 191 17.22 -6.53 -18.96
N PRO A 192 16.95 -7.56 -19.77
CA PRO A 192 15.88 -7.52 -20.79
C PRO A 192 14.50 -7.24 -20.17
N GLU A 193 14.28 -7.66 -18.92
CA GLU A 193 13.05 -7.41 -18.16
C GLU A 193 12.72 -5.92 -18.02
N ILE A 194 13.72 -5.07 -17.73
CA ILE A 194 13.51 -3.61 -17.61
C ILE A 194 13.17 -3.02 -18.98
N LEU A 195 13.80 -3.48 -20.06
CA LEU A 195 13.51 -2.99 -21.41
C LEU A 195 12.07 -3.34 -21.84
N ILE A 196 11.61 -4.55 -21.49
CA ILE A 196 10.24 -4.98 -21.72
C ILE A 196 9.26 -4.12 -20.90
N GLU A 197 9.58 -3.80 -19.64
CA GLU A 197 8.77 -2.92 -18.81
C GLU A 197 8.71 -1.47 -19.35
N GLU A 198 9.85 -0.88 -19.74
CA GLU A 198 9.92 0.42 -20.40
C GLU A 198 8.99 0.43 -21.64
N TYR A 199 9.08 -0.58 -22.50
CA TYR A 199 8.28 -0.66 -23.73
C TYR A 199 6.78 -0.91 -23.48
N MET A 200 6.43 -1.87 -22.61
CA MET A 200 5.03 -2.26 -22.35
C MET A 200 4.24 -1.20 -21.57
N ASN A 201 4.91 -0.35 -20.77
CA ASN A 201 4.30 0.86 -20.20
C ASN A 201 4.11 1.99 -21.23
N GLY A 202 4.51 1.79 -22.48
CA GLY A 202 4.32 2.74 -23.58
C GLY A 202 5.39 3.83 -23.67
N HIS A 203 6.61 3.59 -23.15
CA HIS A 203 7.73 4.51 -23.36
C HIS A 203 8.43 4.23 -24.71
N GLU A 204 9.07 5.24 -25.28
CA GLU A 204 9.79 5.15 -26.54
C GLU A 204 11.22 4.62 -26.31
N ILE A 205 11.64 3.58 -27.03
CA ILE A 205 12.94 2.92 -26.85
C ILE A 205 13.88 3.28 -28.00
N SER A 206 15.12 3.68 -27.68
CA SER A 206 16.07 4.20 -28.65
C SER A 206 17.53 3.86 -28.35
N VAL A 207 18.40 3.90 -29.36
CA VAL A 207 19.78 3.33 -29.31
C VAL A 207 20.79 4.28 -28.65
N HIS A 208 21.57 3.78 -27.67
CA HIS A 208 22.63 4.54 -26.98
C HIS A 208 24.01 3.83 -27.00
N THR A 209 24.29 3.12 -28.11
CA THR A 209 25.51 2.33 -28.36
C THR A 209 25.73 1.15 -27.41
N TRP A 210 26.74 0.32 -27.68
CA TRP A 210 26.97 -0.95 -27.00
C TRP A 210 27.79 -0.80 -25.72
N SER A 211 28.87 -0.02 -25.78
CA SER A 211 29.83 0.19 -24.69
C SER A 211 29.79 1.59 -24.07
N HIS A 212 28.97 2.50 -24.60
CA HIS A 212 28.96 3.93 -24.26
C HIS A 212 30.35 4.61 -24.50
N THR A 213 31.08 4.18 -25.53
CA THR A 213 32.30 4.87 -25.99
C THR A 213 31.93 6.08 -26.88
N PRO A 214 32.54 7.28 -26.69
CA PRO A 214 32.28 8.44 -27.55
C PRO A 214 32.55 8.15 -29.03
N LEU A 215 31.63 8.55 -29.91
CA LEU A 215 31.67 8.07 -31.29
C LEU A 215 32.72 8.76 -32.16
N THR A 216 33.15 10.00 -31.85
CA THR A 216 34.20 10.65 -32.67
C THR A 216 35.60 10.08 -32.42
N THR A 217 35.82 9.31 -31.34
CA THR A 217 37.09 8.61 -31.08
C THR A 217 37.20 7.27 -31.81
N LEU A 218 36.12 6.76 -32.43
CA LEU A 218 36.05 5.42 -33.03
C LEU A 218 36.19 5.43 -34.56
N THR A 219 36.66 4.32 -35.15
CA THR A 219 36.65 4.12 -36.61
C THR A 219 35.22 3.92 -37.14
N ASN A 220 35.04 3.98 -38.46
CA ASN A 220 33.71 3.86 -39.06
C ASN A 220 33.07 2.49 -38.78
N GLU A 221 33.88 1.44 -38.82
CA GLU A 221 33.50 0.05 -38.57
C GLU A 221 33.12 -0.15 -37.10
N GLN A 222 33.85 0.49 -36.18
CA GLN A 222 33.55 0.48 -34.75
C GLN A 222 32.25 1.21 -34.43
N ILE A 223 31.96 2.34 -35.09
CA ILE A 223 30.67 3.05 -34.95
C ILE A 223 29.52 2.16 -35.46
N VAL A 224 29.68 1.49 -36.60
CA VAL A 224 28.70 0.53 -37.14
C VAL A 224 28.48 -0.63 -36.17
N ALA A 225 29.53 -1.15 -35.53
CA ALA A 225 29.43 -2.23 -34.56
C ALA A 225 28.70 -1.80 -33.27
N GLU A 226 29.08 -0.65 -32.70
CA GLU A 226 28.45 -0.03 -31.52
C GLU A 226 26.94 0.20 -31.69
N LEU A 227 26.53 0.75 -32.84
CA LEU A 227 25.11 1.02 -33.14
C LEU A 227 24.36 -0.26 -33.55
N GLY A 228 24.98 -1.09 -34.39
CA GLY A 228 24.39 -2.30 -34.95
C GLY A 228 24.05 -3.35 -33.89
N TRP A 229 24.98 -3.68 -33.00
CA TRP A 229 24.75 -4.66 -31.92
C TRP A 229 23.68 -4.20 -30.93
N THR A 230 23.60 -2.90 -30.65
CA THR A 230 22.58 -2.32 -29.78
C THR A 230 21.20 -2.36 -30.43
N ARG A 231 21.11 -1.95 -31.70
CA ARG A 231 19.89 -2.05 -32.52
C ARG A 231 19.42 -3.51 -32.64
N LYS A 232 20.35 -4.47 -32.76
CA LYS A 232 20.06 -5.91 -32.76
C LYS A 232 19.50 -6.37 -31.42
N ALA A 233 20.15 -6.06 -30.29
CA ALA A 233 19.70 -6.48 -28.97
C ALA A 233 18.28 -5.96 -28.63
N ILE A 234 17.96 -4.72 -29.00
CA ILE A 234 16.60 -4.17 -28.81
C ILE A 234 15.58 -4.92 -29.68
N LYS A 235 15.91 -5.18 -30.95
CA LYS A 235 15.06 -5.95 -31.87
C LYS A 235 14.85 -7.40 -31.42
N ASP A 236 15.89 -8.02 -30.90
CA ASP A 236 15.91 -9.39 -30.39
C ASP A 236 15.05 -9.55 -29.12
N VAL A 237 15.00 -8.53 -28.23
CA VAL A 237 14.22 -8.57 -26.97
C VAL A 237 12.77 -8.07 -27.14
N LEU A 238 12.55 -6.98 -27.89
CA LEU A 238 11.23 -6.34 -28.03
C LEU A 238 10.50 -6.65 -29.34
N GLY A 239 11.16 -7.25 -30.32
CA GLY A 239 10.59 -7.44 -31.65
C GLY A 239 10.51 -6.17 -32.52
N VAL A 240 10.99 -5.01 -32.06
CA VAL A 240 10.97 -3.72 -32.80
C VAL A 240 12.36 -3.11 -33.00
N THR A 241 12.57 -2.43 -34.13
CA THR A 241 13.85 -1.81 -34.51
C THR A 241 13.77 -0.28 -34.39
N PRO A 242 14.47 0.36 -33.44
CA PRO A 242 14.47 1.83 -33.33
C PRO A 242 15.01 2.53 -34.59
N THR A 243 14.50 3.73 -34.86
CA THR A 243 14.97 4.61 -35.95
C THR A 243 15.53 5.95 -35.45
N THR A 244 15.81 6.03 -34.16
CA THR A 244 16.49 7.11 -33.47
C THR A 244 17.72 6.55 -32.73
N MET A 245 18.74 7.38 -32.52
CA MET A 245 19.92 7.06 -31.70
C MET A 245 20.41 8.30 -30.95
N ARG A 246 21.25 8.12 -29.92
CA ARG A 246 21.97 9.21 -29.25
C ARG A 246 23.44 8.85 -29.04
N PRO A 247 24.39 9.73 -29.44
CA PRO A 247 25.80 9.58 -29.11
C PRO A 247 26.03 9.68 -27.59
N PRO A 248 26.83 8.78 -26.99
CA PRO A 248 27.45 8.96 -25.68
C PRO A 248 28.10 10.34 -25.56
N THR A 249 28.03 10.95 -24.37
CA THR A 249 28.51 12.32 -24.08
C THR A 249 28.00 13.45 -25.00
N GLY A 250 27.06 13.17 -25.91
CA GLY A 250 26.67 14.08 -27.00
C GLY A 250 27.67 14.11 -28.16
N ASP A 251 28.69 13.26 -28.16
CA ASP A 251 29.85 13.39 -29.04
C ASP A 251 29.59 12.90 -30.47
N ILE A 252 29.41 13.86 -31.37
CA ILE A 252 29.07 13.65 -32.77
C ILE A 252 29.74 14.69 -33.68
N ASP A 253 30.22 14.22 -34.82
CA ASP A 253 30.70 15.00 -35.96
C ASP A 253 29.91 14.58 -37.22
N ASP A 254 30.16 15.23 -38.36
CA ASP A 254 29.42 14.92 -39.60
C ASP A 254 29.73 13.53 -40.18
N ARG A 255 30.82 12.87 -39.74
CA ARG A 255 31.15 11.47 -40.07
C ARG A 255 30.25 10.50 -39.30
N VAL A 256 30.13 10.69 -37.98
CA VAL A 256 29.21 9.92 -37.13
C VAL A 256 27.75 10.14 -37.53
N ARG A 257 27.36 11.36 -37.95
CA ARG A 257 26.02 11.62 -38.53
C ARG A 257 25.77 10.80 -39.78
N ALA A 258 26.69 10.84 -40.75
CA ALA A 258 26.54 10.12 -42.02
C ALA A 258 26.37 8.61 -41.81
N ILE A 259 27.15 8.01 -40.90
CA ILE A 259 27.04 6.59 -40.54
C ILE A 259 25.70 6.29 -39.86
N SER A 260 25.28 7.10 -38.88
CA SER A 260 24.02 6.89 -38.15
C SER A 260 22.81 6.94 -39.08
N LEU A 261 22.79 7.92 -39.99
CA LEU A 261 21.73 8.08 -40.99
C LEU A 261 21.74 6.98 -42.05
N ALA A 262 22.93 6.50 -42.49
CA ALA A 262 23.05 5.34 -43.37
C ALA A 262 22.43 4.08 -42.75
N MET A 263 22.68 3.85 -41.45
CA MET A 263 22.06 2.77 -40.67
C MET A 263 20.59 3.04 -40.29
N GLY A 264 19.96 4.08 -40.85
CA GLY A 264 18.55 4.42 -40.66
C GLY A 264 18.18 4.87 -39.26
N MET A 265 19.12 5.47 -38.52
CA MET A 265 18.92 6.01 -37.16
C MET A 265 19.20 7.51 -37.12
N VAL A 266 18.18 8.30 -36.78
CA VAL A 266 18.28 9.76 -36.66
C VAL A 266 18.97 10.13 -35.33
N PRO A 267 20.06 10.93 -35.34
CA PRO A 267 20.67 11.42 -34.13
C PRO A 267 19.76 12.37 -33.35
N VAL A 268 19.57 12.08 -32.07
CA VAL A 268 18.86 12.94 -31.12
C VAL A 268 19.88 13.54 -30.16
N LEU A 269 19.91 14.87 -30.11
CA LEU A 269 20.77 15.66 -29.24
C LEU A 269 19.93 16.32 -28.15
N TRP A 270 20.44 17.37 -27.52
CA TRP A 270 19.68 18.18 -26.58
C TRP A 270 19.83 19.65 -26.92
N SER A 271 18.89 20.45 -26.44
CA SER A 271 18.82 21.86 -26.82
C SER A 271 19.97 22.65 -26.20
N SER A 272 20.29 23.79 -26.79
CA SER A 272 21.28 24.74 -26.30
C SER A 272 20.82 26.17 -26.53
N THR A 273 21.26 27.09 -25.68
CA THR A 273 21.07 28.52 -25.89
C THR A 273 22.07 29.07 -26.92
N ALA A 274 21.78 30.24 -27.49
CA ALA A 274 22.61 30.86 -28.53
C ALA A 274 24.00 31.33 -28.03
N ASP A 275 24.19 31.47 -26.72
CA ASP A 275 25.45 31.75 -26.03
C ASP A 275 26.22 30.47 -25.64
N GLY A 276 25.79 29.29 -26.09
CA GLY A 276 26.48 28.01 -25.88
C GLY A 276 26.11 27.29 -24.58
N GLY A 277 25.15 27.81 -23.81
CA GLY A 277 24.59 27.15 -22.64
C GLY A 277 23.88 25.85 -23.03
N LYS A 278 24.53 24.71 -22.76
CA LYS A 278 23.92 23.39 -22.97
C LYS A 278 22.74 23.23 -22.03
N PHE A 279 21.66 22.62 -22.50
CA PHE A 279 20.60 22.23 -21.59
C PHE A 279 21.16 21.07 -20.75
N ASP A 280 21.67 21.30 -19.52
CA ASP A 280 22.40 20.29 -18.71
C ASP A 280 22.32 20.55 -17.17
N SER A 281 21.91 19.55 -16.35
CA SER A 281 21.76 19.65 -14.87
C SER A 281 22.98 19.13 -14.15
N ASN A 282 23.76 18.30 -14.85
CA ASN A 282 24.81 17.50 -14.30
C ASN A 282 24.36 16.68 -13.07
N ASP A 283 23.14 16.13 -13.07
CA ASP A 283 22.64 15.21 -12.02
C ASP A 283 23.61 14.05 -11.71
N TRP A 284 24.26 13.47 -12.72
CA TRP A 284 25.39 12.55 -12.53
C TRP A 284 26.57 13.09 -11.72
N LYS A 285 26.83 14.40 -11.76
CA LYS A 285 27.87 15.04 -10.93
C LYS A 285 27.50 15.06 -9.45
N VAL A 286 26.25 14.77 -9.10
CA VAL A 286 25.85 14.46 -7.72
C VAL A 286 26.38 13.10 -7.27
N ALA A 287 26.41 12.12 -8.18
CA ALA A 287 26.97 10.79 -7.92
C ALA A 287 28.51 10.77 -7.93
N SER A 288 29.16 11.60 -8.76
CA SER A 288 30.63 11.79 -8.71
C SER A 288 31.09 12.73 -7.58
N GLY A 289 30.18 13.47 -6.95
CA GLY A 289 30.49 14.43 -5.88
C GLY A 289 31.05 15.77 -6.36
N GLU A 290 31.08 16.02 -7.67
CA GLU A 290 31.44 17.31 -8.25
C GLU A 290 30.41 18.41 -7.91
N ILE A 291 29.13 18.06 -7.74
CA ILE A 291 28.07 18.97 -7.26
C ILE A 291 27.14 18.29 -6.24
N THR A 292 26.30 19.07 -5.56
CA THR A 292 25.22 18.57 -4.67
C THR A 292 23.88 18.48 -5.42
N GLY A 293 22.92 17.70 -4.91
CA GLY A 293 21.56 17.66 -5.45
C GLY A 293 20.86 19.02 -5.40
N SER A 294 21.12 19.81 -4.36
CA SER A 294 20.70 21.23 -4.30
C SER A 294 21.33 22.09 -5.41
N GLN A 295 22.59 21.86 -5.77
CA GLN A 295 23.19 22.50 -6.95
C GLN A 295 22.62 21.94 -8.25
N SER A 296 22.35 20.64 -8.37
CA SER A 296 21.75 20.06 -9.57
C SER A 296 20.27 20.44 -9.75
N PHE A 297 19.56 20.84 -8.68
CA PHE A 297 18.24 21.48 -8.76
C PHE A 297 18.32 23.01 -8.83
N THR A 298 19.43 23.60 -8.38
CA THR A 298 19.83 24.98 -8.75
C THR A 298 20.46 25.03 -10.15
N ILE A 299 20.59 23.88 -10.79
CA ILE A 299 20.61 23.68 -12.22
C ILE A 299 19.39 22.80 -12.54
N PHE A 300 18.19 23.11 -11.99
CA PHE A 300 16.85 22.63 -12.44
C PHE A 300 15.74 23.75 -12.59
N GLU A 301 15.96 25.02 -13.05
CA GLU A 301 14.79 25.94 -13.35
C GLU A 301 14.79 27.04 -14.50
N ASP A 302 15.77 27.36 -15.39
CA ASP A 302 15.60 28.19 -16.61
C ASP A 302 15.62 27.44 -17.94
N ILE A 303 16.27 26.31 -18.13
CA ILE A 303 15.94 25.44 -19.26
C ILE A 303 14.40 25.16 -19.30
N MET A 304 13.67 25.41 -18.20
CA MET A 304 12.26 25.79 -18.08
C MET A 304 11.98 27.26 -18.42
N ARG A 305 12.49 28.31 -17.75
CA ARG A 305 12.22 29.74 -18.11
C ARG A 305 12.97 30.34 -19.35
N ASN A 306 14.25 30.11 -19.62
CA ASN A 306 14.88 30.03 -20.97
C ASN A 306 14.06 29.13 -21.92
N GLY A 307 13.55 27.97 -21.50
CA GLY A 307 12.63 27.14 -22.31
C GLY A 307 11.29 27.84 -22.60
N THR A 308 10.83 28.67 -21.67
CA THR A 308 9.64 29.54 -21.76
C THR A 308 9.95 30.75 -22.66
N ALA A 309 11.19 31.23 -22.64
CA ALA A 309 11.70 32.29 -23.51
C ALA A 309 12.01 31.80 -24.93
N SER A 310 12.30 30.51 -25.11
CA SER A 310 12.50 29.88 -26.41
C SER A 310 11.27 30.01 -27.30
N ASN A 311 11.47 30.18 -28.61
CA ASN A 311 10.38 30.21 -29.58
C ASN A 311 9.97 28.81 -30.07
N THR A 312 10.73 27.78 -29.71
CA THR A 312 10.43 26.36 -29.90
C THR A 312 10.27 25.67 -28.55
N GLY A 313 9.77 24.44 -28.54
CA GLY A 313 9.94 23.53 -27.42
C GLY A 313 11.39 23.03 -27.30
N PHE A 314 11.65 22.17 -26.33
CA PHE A 314 13.03 21.76 -25.99
C PHE A 314 13.14 20.29 -25.59
N ILE A 315 14.36 19.78 -25.70
CA ILE A 315 14.71 18.40 -25.33
C ILE A 315 15.65 18.48 -24.12
N THR A 316 15.11 18.08 -22.96
CA THR A 316 15.91 17.40 -21.94
C THR A 316 15.70 15.88 -22.09
N LEU A 317 15.99 15.16 -21.01
CA LEU A 317 17.23 14.41 -20.94
C LEU A 317 17.51 14.36 -19.42
N GLN A 318 17.19 13.28 -18.69
CA GLN A 318 17.37 13.09 -17.21
C GLN A 318 18.14 11.78 -16.94
N HIS A 319 18.98 11.64 -15.87
CA HIS A 319 19.79 10.43 -15.62
C HIS A 319 19.08 9.39 -14.73
N ASP A 320 19.00 8.15 -15.20
CA ASP A 320 18.49 6.97 -14.49
C ASP A 320 19.61 6.10 -13.88
N LEU A 321 20.85 6.55 -14.04
CA LEU A 321 22.05 5.75 -13.82
C LEU A 321 22.33 5.38 -12.35
N PHE A 322 21.94 6.23 -11.41
CA PHE A 322 22.15 6.03 -9.98
C PHE A 322 20.86 6.38 -9.24
N ASP A 323 20.55 5.71 -8.13
CA ASP A 323 19.32 6.02 -7.39
C ASP A 323 19.29 7.48 -6.89
N VAL A 324 20.45 8.10 -6.68
CA VAL A 324 20.58 9.55 -6.35
C VAL A 324 20.16 10.50 -7.49
N THR A 325 20.27 10.08 -8.76
CA THR A 325 19.78 10.86 -9.91
C THR A 325 18.30 10.60 -10.15
N VAL A 326 17.83 9.37 -9.91
CA VAL A 326 16.41 9.01 -9.91
C VAL A 326 15.65 9.77 -8.81
N ASP A 327 16.13 9.77 -7.57
CA ASP A 327 15.57 10.54 -6.43
C ASP A 327 15.39 12.02 -6.78
N LEU A 328 16.39 12.61 -7.45
CA LEU A 328 16.38 14.01 -7.88
C LEU A 328 15.37 14.25 -9.03
N ALA A 329 15.36 13.37 -10.03
CA ALA A 329 14.43 13.39 -11.15
C ALA A 329 12.96 13.35 -10.66
N VAL A 330 12.71 12.57 -9.62
CA VAL A 330 11.37 12.11 -9.22
C VAL A 330 10.76 12.94 -8.10
N GLY A 331 11.53 13.24 -7.06
CA GLY A 331 11.04 14.00 -5.90
C GLY A 331 11.02 15.51 -6.12
N TYR A 332 11.70 16.01 -7.15
CA TYR A 332 11.90 17.45 -7.36
C TYR A 332 11.69 17.87 -8.81
N THR A 333 12.43 17.29 -9.74
CA THR A 333 12.45 17.69 -11.16
C THR A 333 11.08 17.52 -11.84
N LEU A 334 10.45 16.34 -11.74
CA LEU A 334 9.18 16.05 -12.41
C LEU A 334 7.99 16.84 -11.83
N ASP A 335 7.97 17.09 -10.52
CA ASP A 335 6.91 17.90 -9.90
C ASP A 335 7.13 19.41 -10.11
N ALA A 336 8.38 19.90 -10.16
CA ALA A 336 8.68 21.27 -10.58
C ALA A 336 8.30 21.52 -12.05
N ALA A 337 8.48 20.53 -12.92
CA ALA A 337 8.04 20.57 -14.32
C ALA A 337 6.52 20.74 -14.47
N LEU A 338 5.75 19.91 -13.77
CA LEU A 338 4.28 19.86 -13.87
C LEU A 338 3.58 21.04 -13.18
N SER A 339 4.26 21.68 -12.23
CA SER A 339 3.77 22.86 -11.50
C SER A 339 4.31 24.20 -12.01
N HIS A 340 5.17 24.20 -13.03
CA HIS A 340 5.67 25.41 -13.68
C HIS A 340 4.55 26.13 -14.44
N GLU A 341 4.60 27.47 -14.47
CA GLU A 341 3.67 28.32 -15.22
C GLU A 341 4.45 29.30 -16.12
N PRO A 342 4.18 29.38 -17.43
CA PRO A 342 3.15 28.63 -18.17
C PRO A 342 3.51 27.14 -18.32
N LYS A 343 2.51 26.26 -18.17
CA LYS A 343 2.70 24.80 -18.15
C LYS A 343 3.39 24.25 -19.40
N PHE A 344 4.28 23.27 -19.19
CA PHE A 344 4.86 22.46 -20.26
C PHE A 344 3.98 21.26 -20.61
N VAL A 345 4.09 20.81 -21.86
CA VAL A 345 3.50 19.55 -22.33
C VAL A 345 4.61 18.51 -22.38
N LEU A 346 4.66 17.64 -21.36
CA LEU A 346 5.63 16.56 -21.22
C LEU A 346 5.19 15.35 -22.07
N GLN A 347 6.05 14.88 -22.97
CA GLN A 347 5.74 13.83 -23.97
C GLN A 347 7.02 13.11 -24.43
N THR A 348 6.95 12.04 -25.24
CA THR A 348 8.17 11.44 -25.83
C THR A 348 8.81 12.35 -26.89
N VAL A 349 10.06 12.08 -27.29
CA VAL A 349 10.69 12.81 -28.40
C VAL A 349 10.00 12.55 -29.73
N GLY A 350 9.56 11.32 -30.00
CA GLY A 350 8.72 11.00 -31.15
C GLY A 350 7.42 11.82 -31.18
N GLU A 351 6.70 11.88 -30.05
CA GLU A 351 5.49 12.69 -29.91
C GLU A 351 5.77 14.20 -30.09
N CYS A 352 6.82 14.74 -29.46
CA CYS A 352 7.14 16.16 -29.57
C CYS A 352 7.57 16.58 -30.98
N MET A 353 8.13 15.64 -31.76
CA MET A 353 8.44 15.81 -33.18
C MET A 353 7.24 15.57 -34.12
N GLY A 354 6.05 15.33 -33.59
CA GLY A 354 4.83 15.09 -34.38
C GLY A 354 4.79 13.74 -35.09
N MET A 355 5.61 12.76 -34.65
CA MET A 355 5.55 11.41 -35.20
C MET A 355 4.30 10.69 -34.67
N PRO A 356 3.53 9.97 -35.52
CA PRO A 356 2.41 9.17 -35.04
C PRO A 356 2.91 8.05 -34.12
N ALA A 357 2.06 7.56 -33.21
CA ALA A 357 2.40 6.44 -32.32
C ALA A 357 2.91 5.23 -33.14
N GLY A 358 4.17 4.83 -32.88
CA GLY A 358 4.88 3.80 -33.64
C GLY A 358 5.78 4.31 -34.79
N GLY A 359 5.71 5.57 -35.19
CA GLY A 359 6.57 6.16 -36.23
C GLY A 359 8.08 6.18 -35.91
N VAL A 360 8.44 5.82 -34.69
CA VAL A 360 9.81 5.73 -34.15
C VAL A 360 10.51 4.39 -34.42
N TYR A 361 9.76 3.31 -34.71
CA TYR A 361 10.32 1.99 -35.06
C TYR A 361 10.15 1.67 -36.56
N ARG A 362 11.01 0.82 -37.14
CA ARG A 362 10.94 0.47 -38.58
C ARG A 362 9.64 -0.25 -38.94
N GLU A 363 9.16 -1.13 -38.06
CA GLU A 363 8.03 -2.04 -38.26
C GLU A 363 6.67 -1.33 -38.25
N THR A 364 6.58 -0.19 -37.56
CA THR A 364 5.34 0.57 -37.33
C THR A 364 5.31 1.90 -38.08
N LYS A 365 6.27 2.16 -38.99
CA LYS A 365 6.19 3.26 -39.95
C LYS A 365 5.16 2.94 -41.05
N PRO A 366 4.16 3.80 -41.31
CA PRO A 366 3.22 3.58 -42.41
C PRO A 366 3.95 3.68 -43.76
N SER A 367 4.05 2.56 -44.47
CA SER A 367 4.84 2.46 -45.71
C SER A 367 4.27 3.34 -46.82
N ALA A 368 5.09 4.26 -47.34
CA ALA A 368 4.74 5.19 -48.42
C ALA A 368 4.72 4.52 -49.82
N SER A 369 4.24 3.27 -49.91
CA SER A 369 4.15 2.50 -51.17
C SER A 369 2.89 1.62 -51.25
N ALA A 370 1.78 2.08 -50.67
CA ALA A 370 0.47 1.39 -50.70
C ALA A 370 -0.66 2.26 -51.29
N ARG A 371 -0.36 3.04 -52.34
CA ARG A 371 -1.35 3.76 -53.16
C ARG A 371 -1.25 3.34 -54.62
N ASN A 372 -1.82 2.16 -54.94
CA ASN A 372 -2.50 1.85 -56.22
C ASN A 372 -2.93 0.38 -56.27
N ALA A 373 -4.11 0.09 -55.69
CA ALA A 373 -4.94 -1.06 -56.04
C ALA A 373 -6.41 -0.59 -55.93
N THR A 374 -7.18 -0.73 -57.00
CA THR A 374 -8.53 -0.14 -57.14
C THR A 374 -9.65 -1.08 -56.69
N LEU A 375 -10.82 -0.52 -56.37
CA LEU A 375 -12.02 -1.29 -56.03
C LEU A 375 -12.69 -1.90 -57.27
N SER A 376 -12.86 -3.23 -57.27
CA SER A 376 -14.03 -3.99 -57.75
C SER A 376 -13.74 -5.48 -57.46
N GLU A 377 -14.70 -6.41 -57.35
CA GLU A 377 -16.17 -6.35 -57.39
C GLU A 377 -16.73 -7.50 -56.53
N ALA A 378 -18.02 -7.51 -56.22
CA ALA A 378 -18.67 -8.61 -55.50
C ALA A 378 -19.76 -9.28 -56.34
N THR A 379 -19.78 -10.61 -56.40
CA THR A 379 -20.94 -11.41 -56.87
C THR A 379 -20.86 -12.85 -56.32
N PRO A 380 -21.98 -13.60 -56.16
CA PRO A 380 -22.05 -14.80 -55.30
C PRO A 380 -22.41 -16.10 -56.07
N VAL A 381 -23.07 -17.06 -55.38
CA VAL A 381 -23.44 -18.45 -55.77
C VAL A 381 -22.28 -19.44 -55.59
N GLY A 382 -22.40 -20.61 -54.93
CA GLY A 382 -23.50 -21.28 -54.21
C GLY A 382 -23.08 -22.72 -53.81
N ASP A 383 -23.86 -23.61 -53.19
CA ASP A 383 -25.21 -23.52 -52.60
C ASP A 383 -25.53 -24.83 -51.78
N ALA A 384 -26.79 -25.02 -51.32
CA ALA A 384 -27.47 -26.28 -50.96
C ALA A 384 -27.15 -27.04 -49.64
N ASN A 385 -28.12 -27.64 -48.89
CA ASN A 385 -29.60 -27.51 -48.86
C ASN A 385 -30.21 -28.23 -47.60
N VAL A 386 -31.49 -27.94 -47.26
CA VAL A 386 -32.42 -28.69 -46.35
C VAL A 386 -32.11 -28.63 -44.83
N ASP A 387 -33.04 -28.42 -43.88
CA ASP A 387 -34.52 -28.31 -43.92
C ASP A 387 -35.08 -27.15 -43.05
N GLN A 388 -36.40 -26.88 -43.14
CA GLN A 388 -37.14 -25.95 -42.27
C GLN A 388 -38.24 -26.63 -41.45
N GLY A 389 -38.35 -26.27 -40.17
CA GLY A 389 -39.49 -26.63 -39.30
C GLY A 389 -40.00 -25.40 -38.53
N ASN A 390 -41.17 -24.88 -38.91
CA ASN A 390 -41.68 -23.58 -38.44
C ASN A 390 -42.93 -23.71 -37.54
N ALA A 391 -42.87 -23.25 -36.28
CA ALA A 391 -44.05 -22.99 -35.46
C ALA A 391 -43.82 -22.04 -34.26
N LYS A 392 -44.67 -21.00 -34.16
CA LYS A 392 -45.12 -20.31 -32.93
C LYS A 392 -46.62 -20.04 -33.16
N PRO A 393 -47.52 -20.14 -32.14
CA PRO A 393 -47.60 -19.06 -31.15
C PRO A 393 -48.13 -19.41 -29.73
N SER A 394 -48.03 -18.40 -28.86
CA SER A 394 -48.95 -18.02 -27.76
C SER A 394 -49.30 -18.96 -26.58
N VAL A 395 -48.79 -18.57 -25.40
CA VAL A 395 -49.52 -18.32 -24.14
C VAL A 395 -50.30 -19.47 -23.47
N LYS A 396 -49.82 -19.89 -22.28
CA LYS A 396 -50.58 -19.79 -21.01
C LYS A 396 -49.69 -19.89 -19.77
N SER A 397 -50.20 -19.39 -18.64
CA SER A 397 -49.54 -19.35 -17.34
C SER A 397 -49.94 -20.52 -16.43
N SER A 398 -48.97 -21.10 -15.74
CA SER A 398 -49.17 -21.91 -14.52
C SER A 398 -47.89 -21.87 -13.67
N ALA A 399 -48.02 -21.99 -12.36
CA ALA A 399 -46.91 -21.82 -11.41
C ALA A 399 -45.90 -22.98 -11.45
N VAL A 400 -44.67 -22.69 -11.01
CA VAL A 400 -43.64 -23.67 -10.68
C VAL A 400 -43.03 -23.28 -9.34
N ASP A 401 -43.39 -24.01 -8.27
CA ASP A 401 -42.52 -24.17 -7.11
C ASP A 401 -41.25 -24.90 -7.55
N VAL A 402 -40.06 -24.47 -7.10
CA VAL A 402 -38.94 -25.38 -6.78
C VAL A 402 -37.81 -24.67 -6.01
N MET A 403 -37.51 -25.23 -4.84
CA MET A 403 -36.21 -25.27 -4.13
C MET A 403 -35.39 -23.97 -3.95
N THR A 404 -35.57 -23.34 -2.78
CA THR A 404 -34.49 -22.62 -2.09
C THR A 404 -33.38 -23.60 -1.68
N PRO A 405 -32.08 -23.32 -1.93
CA PRO A 405 -30.98 -24.09 -1.36
C PRO A 405 -30.85 -23.88 0.16
N MET A 406 -30.32 -24.88 0.88
CA MET A 406 -30.03 -24.70 2.31
C MET A 406 -28.85 -23.76 2.54
N LEU A 407 -29.08 -22.66 3.26
CA LEU A 407 -28.00 -22.00 4.01
C LEU A 407 -27.74 -22.80 5.30
N GLY A 408 -26.51 -23.29 5.44
CA GLY A 408 -26.07 -24.03 6.64
C GLY A 408 -25.93 -23.11 7.85
N LEU A 409 -26.33 -23.61 9.03
CA LEU A 409 -26.26 -22.87 10.29
C LEU A 409 -24.81 -22.61 10.73
N ILE A 410 -24.41 -21.33 10.70
CA ILE A 410 -23.24 -20.79 11.42
C ILE A 410 -23.79 -19.92 12.57
N SER A 411 -23.08 -19.85 13.71
CA SER A 411 -23.57 -19.10 14.88
C SER A 411 -23.70 -17.60 14.59
N MET A 412 -24.87 -17.02 14.86
CA MET A 412 -25.27 -15.72 14.31
C MET A 412 -25.05 -14.56 15.30
N ASP A 413 -23.78 -14.25 15.63
CA ASP A 413 -23.45 -13.20 16.60
C ASP A 413 -22.56 -12.05 16.10
N VAL A 414 -21.79 -12.20 15.01
CA VAL A 414 -21.24 -11.06 14.22
C VAL A 414 -21.96 -10.91 12.87
N LEU A 415 -22.76 -11.91 12.49
CA LEU A 415 -23.85 -11.71 11.52
C LEU A 415 -24.94 -10.75 12.05
N SER A 416 -24.83 -10.32 13.32
CA SER A 416 -25.55 -9.18 13.89
C SER A 416 -25.49 -7.96 12.99
N ASP A 417 -24.31 -7.62 12.47
CA ASP A 417 -24.07 -6.32 11.83
C ASP A 417 -24.65 -6.31 10.42
N TYR A 418 -24.55 -7.45 9.72
CA TYR A 418 -25.26 -7.72 8.47
C TYR A 418 -26.77 -7.55 8.64
N HIS A 419 -27.33 -8.12 9.72
CA HIS A 419 -28.73 -7.96 10.04
C HIS A 419 -29.11 -6.55 10.48
N GLN A 420 -28.27 -5.82 11.23
CA GLN A 420 -28.56 -4.47 11.71
C GLN A 420 -28.46 -3.42 10.59
N PHE A 421 -27.49 -3.54 9.66
CA PHE A 421 -27.46 -2.70 8.46
C PHE A 421 -28.65 -2.99 7.53
N LEU A 422 -29.01 -4.26 7.31
CA LEU A 422 -30.21 -4.58 6.52
C LEU A 422 -31.51 -4.19 7.22
N GLU A 423 -31.64 -4.36 8.54
CA GLU A 423 -32.81 -3.93 9.30
C GLU A 423 -32.94 -2.40 9.29
N ALA A 424 -31.82 -1.67 9.39
CA ALA A 424 -31.81 -0.23 9.21
C ALA A 424 -32.40 0.18 7.85
N ILE A 425 -31.88 -0.41 6.75
CA ILE A 425 -32.36 -0.15 5.37
C ILE A 425 -33.82 -0.59 5.20
N ARG A 426 -34.21 -1.76 5.71
CA ARG A 426 -35.58 -2.31 5.70
C ARG A 426 -36.56 -1.49 6.52
N SER A 427 -36.10 -0.78 7.55
CA SER A 427 -36.98 0.04 8.40
C SER A 427 -37.45 1.33 7.73
N VAL A 428 -36.88 1.70 6.57
CA VAL A 428 -37.31 2.83 5.74
C VAL A 428 -38.03 2.31 4.50
N ASN A 429 -39.36 2.45 4.46
CA ASN A 429 -40.21 2.09 3.33
C ASN A 429 -41.09 3.30 2.94
N PRO A 430 -40.63 4.15 2.00
CA PRO A 430 -41.36 5.35 1.61
C PRO A 430 -42.60 5.01 0.76
N PRO A 431 -43.56 5.95 0.59
CA PRO A 431 -44.75 5.73 -0.25
C PRO A 431 -44.42 5.46 -1.73
N SER A 432 -43.26 5.93 -2.20
CA SER A 432 -42.67 5.62 -3.51
C SER A 432 -42.20 4.17 -3.66
N ARG A 433 -42.18 3.38 -2.58
CA ARG A 433 -41.48 2.09 -2.37
C ARG A 433 -39.95 2.17 -2.50
N TRP A 434 -39.46 2.95 -3.46
CA TRP A 434 -38.06 3.16 -3.76
C TRP A 434 -37.45 4.30 -2.93
N LYS A 435 -36.23 4.09 -2.44
CA LYS A 435 -35.43 5.04 -1.66
C LYS A 435 -34.02 5.20 -2.23
N ILE A 436 -33.37 6.32 -1.91
CA ILE A 436 -31.95 6.58 -2.20
C ILE A 436 -31.15 6.38 -0.91
N LEU A 437 -29.97 5.77 -1.01
CA LEU A 437 -29.04 5.60 0.11
C LEU A 437 -27.88 6.60 -0.02
N VAL A 438 -27.79 7.56 0.90
CA VAL A 438 -26.72 8.56 0.94
C VAL A 438 -25.72 8.16 2.04
N VAL A 439 -24.45 8.01 1.68
CA VAL A 439 -23.36 7.58 2.58
C VAL A 439 -22.22 8.58 2.63
N ASP A 440 -21.37 8.50 3.66
CA ASP A 440 -20.01 9.04 3.61
C ASP A 440 -18.98 7.93 3.40
N GLU A 441 -17.74 8.30 3.10
CA GLU A 441 -16.66 7.37 2.73
C GLU A 441 -16.36 6.32 3.82
N HIS A 442 -16.48 6.69 5.11
CA HIS A 442 -16.27 5.76 6.21
C HIS A 442 -17.44 4.78 6.33
N SER A 443 -18.67 5.29 6.20
CA SER A 443 -19.89 4.51 6.25
C SER A 443 -20.00 3.56 5.06
N GLN A 444 -19.58 3.99 3.87
CA GLN A 444 -19.47 3.17 2.67
C GLN A 444 -18.43 2.05 2.84
N ARG A 445 -17.28 2.34 3.46
CA ARG A 445 -16.24 1.33 3.75
C ARG A 445 -16.72 0.28 4.77
N LEU A 446 -17.46 0.67 5.80
CA LEU A 446 -18.06 -0.26 6.75
C LEU A 446 -19.18 -1.09 6.11
N LEU A 447 -20.07 -0.46 5.35
CA LEU A 447 -21.16 -1.15 4.65
C LEU A 447 -20.63 -2.19 3.66
N GLY A 448 -19.62 -1.83 2.85
CA GLY A 448 -18.97 -2.72 1.90
C GLY A 448 -18.08 -3.82 2.50
N ALA A 449 -17.80 -3.77 3.81
CA ALA A 449 -17.14 -4.88 4.53
C ALA A 449 -18.13 -5.98 4.96
N VAL A 450 -19.43 -5.69 4.93
CA VAL A 450 -20.49 -6.55 5.48
C VAL A 450 -21.53 -6.96 4.43
N LEU A 451 -21.90 -6.06 3.53
CA LEU A 451 -22.94 -6.25 2.51
C LEU A 451 -22.38 -6.12 1.10
N LYS A 452 -22.86 -6.96 0.18
CA LYS A 452 -22.63 -6.77 -1.26
C LYS A 452 -23.54 -5.66 -1.76
N GLN A 453 -23.13 -4.98 -2.84
CA GLN A 453 -23.96 -3.96 -3.49
C GLN A 453 -25.32 -4.52 -3.94
N PHE A 454 -25.37 -5.79 -4.34
CA PHE A 454 -26.61 -6.48 -4.72
C PHE A 454 -27.60 -6.56 -3.55
N ASP A 455 -27.15 -7.03 -2.38
CA ASP A 455 -27.94 -7.16 -1.15
C ASP A 455 -28.62 -5.83 -0.75
N ILE A 456 -27.96 -4.70 -1.00
CA ILE A 456 -28.48 -3.35 -0.71
C ILE A 456 -29.58 -2.95 -1.72
N LEU A 457 -29.40 -3.28 -3.00
CA LEU A 457 -30.34 -2.92 -4.08
C LEU A 457 -31.64 -3.74 -4.01
N GLU A 458 -31.59 -5.00 -3.56
CA GLU A 458 -32.80 -5.81 -3.34
C GLU A 458 -33.76 -5.19 -2.31
N GLU A 459 -33.25 -4.42 -1.34
CA GLU A 459 -34.05 -3.72 -0.32
C GLU A 459 -34.75 -2.44 -0.81
N ASN A 460 -35.03 -2.37 -2.11
CA ASN A 460 -35.67 -1.25 -2.81
C ASN A 460 -34.86 0.07 -2.75
N VAL A 461 -33.53 -0.05 -2.72
CA VAL A 461 -32.61 1.08 -2.92
C VAL A 461 -32.36 1.24 -4.43
N THR A 462 -32.54 2.44 -4.99
CA THR A 462 -32.34 2.70 -6.43
C THR A 462 -30.94 3.18 -6.75
N LEU A 463 -30.37 4.06 -5.92
CA LEU A 463 -29.02 4.58 -6.03
C LEU A 463 -28.34 4.60 -4.66
N ILE A 464 -27.02 4.44 -4.67
CA ILE A 464 -26.13 4.72 -3.54
C ILE A 464 -25.29 5.93 -3.93
N GLU A 465 -25.40 7.03 -3.19
CA GLU A 465 -24.72 8.30 -3.47
C GLU A 465 -23.77 8.69 -2.32
N SER A 466 -22.66 9.37 -2.63
CA SER A 466 -21.82 9.99 -1.60
C SER A 466 -22.33 11.39 -1.23
N ILE A 467 -22.43 11.66 0.07
CA ILE A 467 -22.80 12.97 0.62
C ILE A 467 -21.79 14.09 0.23
N THR A 468 -20.55 13.73 -0.11
CA THR A 468 -19.48 14.68 -0.50
C THR A 468 -19.52 15.09 -1.97
N SER A 469 -20.24 14.32 -2.79
CA SER A 469 -20.34 14.54 -4.23
C SER A 469 -21.49 15.49 -4.57
N ILE A 470 -21.41 16.12 -5.75
CA ILE A 470 -22.47 17.01 -6.24
C ILE A 470 -23.55 16.15 -6.90
N ARG A 471 -24.66 15.95 -6.18
CA ARG A 471 -25.79 15.08 -6.54
C ARG A 471 -26.89 15.88 -7.24
N GLU A 472 -27.60 15.27 -8.20
CA GLU A 472 -28.74 15.94 -8.87
C GLU A 472 -29.99 15.93 -7.96
N PRO A 473 -30.81 17.00 -7.91
CA PRO A 473 -32.02 17.01 -7.08
C PRO A 473 -33.07 16.00 -7.56
N GLN A 474 -33.43 15.06 -6.67
CA GLN A 474 -34.41 13.99 -6.89
C GLN A 474 -35.60 14.11 -5.89
N PRO A 475 -36.41 15.18 -5.95
CA PRO A 475 -37.46 15.49 -4.96
C PRO A 475 -38.64 14.51 -4.93
N GLU A 476 -38.69 13.51 -5.82
CA GLU A 476 -39.69 12.44 -5.86
C GLU A 476 -39.36 11.24 -4.95
N PHE A 477 -38.09 11.08 -4.55
CA PHE A 477 -37.62 9.96 -3.73
C PHE A 477 -37.23 10.41 -2.32
N GLU A 478 -37.49 9.59 -1.31
CA GLU A 478 -36.97 9.80 0.04
C GLU A 478 -35.54 9.25 0.18
N ALA A 479 -34.70 9.93 0.96
CA ALA A 479 -33.31 9.57 1.18
C ALA A 479 -33.07 9.01 2.59
N LEU A 480 -32.38 7.88 2.67
CA LEU A 480 -31.79 7.32 3.87
C LEU A 480 -30.32 7.77 3.93
N TYR A 481 -29.98 8.61 4.91
CA TYR A 481 -28.61 9.03 5.17
C TYR A 481 -27.97 8.09 6.20
N LEU A 482 -26.98 7.30 5.78
CA LEU A 482 -26.20 6.42 6.64
C LEU A 482 -24.77 6.98 6.76
N VAL A 483 -24.52 7.77 7.82
CA VAL A 483 -23.34 8.65 7.91
C VAL A 483 -22.76 8.73 9.33
N MET A 484 -21.54 9.25 9.45
CA MET A 484 -20.96 9.65 10.74
C MET A 484 -21.53 10.99 11.23
N PRO A 485 -21.75 11.18 12.56
CA PRO A 485 -22.22 12.44 13.15
C PRO A 485 -21.09 13.48 13.23
N THR A 486 -20.59 13.93 12.06
CA THR A 486 -19.67 15.06 11.94
C THR A 486 -20.43 16.37 11.73
N THR A 487 -19.83 17.49 12.15
CA THR A 487 -20.39 18.83 11.91
C THR A 487 -20.62 19.07 10.41
N GLN A 488 -19.72 18.56 9.56
CA GLN A 488 -19.77 18.76 8.11
C GLN A 488 -20.84 17.90 7.44
N ASN A 489 -21.10 16.67 7.91
CA ASN A 489 -22.23 15.87 7.43
C ASN A 489 -23.57 16.48 7.84
N VAL A 490 -23.67 16.98 9.07
CA VAL A 490 -24.85 17.75 9.53
C VAL A 490 -25.08 18.99 8.66
N ASP A 491 -24.04 19.76 8.36
CA ASP A 491 -24.14 20.92 7.47
C ASP A 491 -24.46 20.56 6.00
N ARG A 492 -24.09 19.37 5.52
CA ARG A 492 -24.51 18.85 4.21
C ARG A 492 -25.99 18.46 4.20
N ILE A 493 -26.45 17.74 5.23
CA ILE A 493 -27.88 17.40 5.40
C ILE A 493 -28.74 18.67 5.46
N ILE A 494 -28.33 19.68 6.23
CA ILE A 494 -29.06 20.97 6.31
C ILE A 494 -29.08 21.66 4.94
N ARG A 495 -27.98 21.63 4.19
CA ARG A 495 -27.85 22.23 2.84
C ARG A 495 -28.79 21.59 1.82
N ASP A 496 -28.96 20.28 1.85
CA ASP A 496 -29.81 19.49 0.95
C ASP A 496 -31.32 19.84 1.06
N PHE A 497 -31.74 20.53 2.14
CA PHE A 497 -33.12 20.98 2.34
C PHE A 497 -33.30 22.50 2.46
N SER A 498 -32.23 23.30 2.55
CA SER A 498 -32.33 24.75 2.82
C SER A 498 -32.62 25.64 1.60
N ASN A 499 -32.28 25.22 0.37
CA ASN A 499 -32.34 26.07 -0.82
C ASN A 499 -33.27 25.50 -1.90
N GLN A 500 -32.81 24.45 -2.60
CA GLN A 500 -33.60 23.62 -3.49
C GLN A 500 -33.69 22.25 -2.82
N LYS A 501 -34.91 21.73 -2.72
CA LYS A 501 -35.19 20.45 -2.05
C LYS A 501 -34.53 19.29 -2.81
N GLN A 502 -33.50 18.68 -2.23
CA GLN A 502 -32.75 17.60 -2.87
C GLN A 502 -33.55 16.29 -2.94
N TYR A 503 -34.30 15.95 -1.89
CA TYR A 503 -35.07 14.70 -1.79
C TYR A 503 -36.46 14.96 -1.19
N ALA A 504 -37.40 14.04 -1.36
CA ALA A 504 -38.77 14.14 -0.84
C ALA A 504 -38.81 14.32 0.70
N ALA A 505 -37.97 13.58 1.42
CA ALA A 505 -37.76 13.65 2.86
C ALA A 505 -36.44 12.96 3.25
N ALA A 506 -36.02 13.07 4.51
CA ALA A 506 -34.79 12.47 5.05
C ALA A 506 -35.03 11.52 6.22
N HIS A 507 -34.32 10.40 6.21
CA HIS A 507 -34.19 9.45 7.32
C HIS A 507 -32.73 9.44 7.75
N LEU A 508 -32.41 9.93 8.95
CA LEU A 508 -31.04 10.15 9.42
C LEU A 508 -30.57 9.00 10.34
N PHE A 509 -29.62 8.19 9.86
CA PHE A 509 -29.13 7.01 10.55
C PHE A 509 -27.64 7.17 10.82
N PHE A 510 -27.28 7.57 12.04
CA PHE A 510 -25.90 7.82 12.43
C PHE A 510 -25.22 6.54 12.93
N LEU A 511 -23.98 6.28 12.52
CA LEU A 511 -23.21 5.09 12.96
C LEU A 511 -22.76 5.16 14.44
N GLU A 512 -22.95 6.31 15.08
CA GLU A 512 -22.49 6.69 16.42
C GLU A 512 -23.56 7.58 17.06
N GLY A 513 -23.49 7.76 18.38
CA GLY A 513 -24.38 8.68 19.09
C GLY A 513 -24.21 10.13 18.63
N LEU A 514 -25.32 10.83 18.37
CA LEU A 514 -25.35 12.21 17.91
C LEU A 514 -25.21 13.17 19.11
N PRO A 515 -24.20 14.05 19.15
CA PRO A 515 -24.06 15.01 20.23
C PRO A 515 -25.20 16.04 20.26
N GLU A 516 -25.69 16.38 21.46
CA GLU A 516 -26.76 17.38 21.67
C GLU A 516 -26.57 18.68 20.85
N PRO A 517 -25.37 19.31 20.76
CA PRO A 517 -25.22 20.54 19.98
C PRO A 517 -25.37 20.37 18.46
N LEU A 518 -25.26 19.14 17.94
CA LEU A 518 -25.56 18.83 16.54
C LEU A 518 -27.03 18.44 16.35
N PHE A 519 -27.68 17.85 17.37
CA PHE A 519 -29.11 17.60 17.38
C PHE A 519 -29.93 18.90 17.48
N GLU A 520 -29.55 19.83 18.37
CA GLU A 520 -30.09 21.20 18.44
C GLU A 520 -29.93 21.91 17.09
N ARG A 521 -28.76 21.78 16.46
CA ARG A 521 -28.45 22.42 15.16
C ARG A 521 -29.27 21.85 14.00
N LEU A 522 -29.58 20.55 13.99
CA LEU A 522 -30.47 19.93 13.01
C LEU A 522 -31.92 20.39 13.23
N THR A 523 -32.41 20.31 14.48
CA THR A 523 -33.80 20.60 14.83
C THR A 523 -34.15 22.09 14.77
N SER A 524 -33.17 22.99 14.90
CA SER A 524 -33.35 24.44 14.68
C SER A 524 -33.19 24.89 13.21
N SER A 525 -32.97 23.96 12.28
CA SER A 525 -32.66 24.27 10.86
C SER A 525 -33.87 24.19 9.94
N PRO A 526 -33.81 24.76 8.72
CA PRO A 526 -34.85 24.57 7.68
C PRO A 526 -35.08 23.11 7.26
N ALA A 527 -34.23 22.16 7.66
CA ALA A 527 -34.40 20.75 7.34
C ALA A 527 -35.40 20.03 8.27
N GLU A 528 -35.72 20.57 9.45
CA GLU A 528 -36.59 19.92 10.45
C GLU A 528 -37.93 19.40 9.87
N PRO A 529 -38.69 20.16 9.05
CA PRO A 529 -39.96 19.69 8.47
C PRO A 529 -39.81 18.56 7.44
N HIS A 530 -38.58 18.16 7.11
CA HIS A 530 -38.26 17.10 6.17
C HIS A 530 -37.63 15.87 6.85
N LEU A 531 -37.32 15.92 8.15
CA LEU A 531 -36.79 14.77 8.89
C LEU A 531 -37.92 13.85 9.33
N GLN A 532 -37.92 12.59 8.87
CA GLN A 532 -38.97 11.59 9.19
C GLN A 532 -38.54 10.62 10.30
N ALA A 533 -37.25 10.29 10.35
CA ALA A 533 -36.67 9.41 11.34
C ALA A 533 -35.25 9.87 11.69
N LEU A 534 -34.87 9.70 12.95
CA LEU A 534 -33.49 9.78 13.42
C LEU A 534 -33.19 8.51 14.23
N LYS A 535 -32.09 7.83 13.90
CA LYS A 535 -31.60 6.65 14.61
C LYS A 535 -30.10 6.71 14.81
N GLU A 536 -29.64 6.10 15.90
CA GLU A 536 -28.24 5.89 16.23
C GLU A 536 -27.97 4.38 16.23
N LEU A 537 -27.01 3.92 15.43
CA LEU A 537 -26.78 2.49 15.19
C LEU A 537 -25.64 1.90 16.03
N PHE A 538 -24.66 2.71 16.44
CA PHE A 538 -23.47 2.26 17.18
C PHE A 538 -22.70 1.12 16.47
N LEU A 539 -22.57 1.21 15.14
CA LEU A 539 -21.89 0.24 14.27
C LEU A 539 -20.50 0.72 13.79
N ASN A 540 -19.91 1.73 14.45
CA ASN A 540 -18.58 2.23 14.15
C ASN A 540 -17.47 1.30 14.72
N PHE A 541 -17.31 0.13 14.10
CA PHE A 541 -16.19 -0.81 14.25
C PHE A 541 -16.11 -1.72 13.01
N ASN A 542 -14.94 -2.31 12.71
CA ASN A 542 -14.80 -3.18 11.54
C ASN A 542 -14.93 -4.65 11.98
N PRO A 543 -15.98 -5.40 11.61
CA PRO A 543 -15.90 -6.85 11.63
C PRO A 543 -14.83 -7.33 10.63
N ILE A 544 -14.06 -8.35 11.01
CA ILE A 544 -13.13 -9.05 10.11
C ILE A 544 -13.63 -10.49 9.88
N GLU A 545 -14.17 -11.13 10.93
CA GLU A 545 -14.69 -12.50 10.88
C GLU A 545 -15.87 -12.69 11.84
N ALA A 546 -16.57 -13.82 11.74
CA ALA A 546 -17.71 -14.19 12.58
C ALA A 546 -17.49 -14.16 14.11
N GLN A 547 -16.24 -14.12 14.61
CA GLN A 547 -15.92 -13.89 16.03
C GLN A 547 -14.80 -12.84 16.26
N VAL A 548 -14.43 -12.05 15.23
CA VAL A 548 -13.27 -11.14 15.26
C VAL A 548 -13.60 -9.72 14.74
N PHE A 549 -13.31 -8.69 15.54
CA PHE A 549 -13.45 -7.27 15.16
C PHE A 549 -12.14 -6.47 15.28
N SER A 550 -12.07 -5.31 14.63
CA SER A 550 -10.85 -4.49 14.56
C SER A 550 -11.15 -3.00 14.41
N MET A 551 -10.25 -2.17 14.93
CA MET A 551 -10.28 -0.72 14.71
C MET A 551 -9.57 -0.32 13.40
N ARG A 552 -8.75 -1.21 12.83
CA ARG A 552 -7.85 -0.96 11.68
C ARG A 552 -6.87 0.22 11.91
N GLU A 553 -6.38 0.36 13.14
CA GLU A 553 -5.46 1.40 13.59
C GLU A 553 -4.10 0.81 14.01
N PRO A 554 -3.13 0.66 13.08
CA PRO A 554 -1.73 0.32 13.42
C PRO A 554 -1.02 1.46 14.15
N SER A 555 -1.41 2.72 13.86
CA SER A 555 -0.95 3.95 14.51
C SER A 555 -0.93 3.86 16.04
N TYR A 556 -1.97 3.27 16.64
CA TYR A 556 -2.17 3.18 18.08
C TYR A 556 -1.09 2.34 18.79
N PHE A 557 -0.43 1.39 18.11
CA PHE A 557 0.73 0.66 18.66
C PHE A 557 1.81 1.62 19.16
N PHE A 558 2.13 2.62 18.34
CA PHE A 558 3.18 3.58 18.64
C PHE A 558 2.73 4.62 19.68
N SER A 559 1.45 5.03 19.71
CA SER A 559 0.93 5.83 20.82
C SER A 559 0.99 5.10 22.17
N MET A 560 0.84 3.77 22.20
CA MET A 560 0.88 2.99 23.44
C MET A 560 2.30 2.67 23.93
N TYR A 561 3.20 2.26 23.04
CA TYR A 561 4.50 1.68 23.43
C TYR A 561 5.72 2.54 23.09
N SER A 562 5.65 3.46 22.11
CA SER A 562 6.82 4.21 21.65
C SER A 562 7.34 5.18 22.73
N PRO A 563 8.65 5.16 23.05
CA PRO A 563 9.23 6.10 24.01
C PRO A 563 9.29 7.52 23.41
N PRO A 564 8.80 8.56 24.11
CA PRO A 564 8.96 9.94 23.66
C PRO A 564 10.45 10.35 23.60
N ARG A 565 10.88 10.98 22.48
CA ARG A 565 12.30 11.35 22.21
C ARG A 565 12.96 12.20 23.31
N THR A 566 12.19 12.96 24.08
CA THR A 566 12.69 13.82 25.18
C THR A 566 11.69 13.86 26.34
N ASP A 567 12.13 14.20 27.55
CA ASP A 567 11.23 14.35 28.72
C ASP A 567 10.07 15.33 28.47
N ALA A 568 10.33 16.43 27.75
CA ALA A 568 9.30 17.42 27.39
C ALA A 568 8.24 16.87 26.42
N SER A 569 8.58 15.82 25.66
CA SER A 569 7.67 15.16 24.72
C SER A 569 6.66 14.23 25.41
N PHE A 570 6.85 13.87 26.70
CA PHE A 570 5.95 12.94 27.40
C PHE A 570 4.54 13.51 27.59
N LYS A 571 4.39 14.79 27.93
CA LYS A 571 3.06 15.38 28.15
C LYS A 571 2.23 15.44 26.85
N PRO A 572 2.74 15.92 25.70
CA PRO A 572 2.02 15.83 24.43
C PRO A 572 1.75 14.38 23.97
N ALA A 573 2.70 13.46 24.16
CA ALA A 573 2.51 12.06 23.80
C ALA A 573 1.44 11.37 24.67
N ARG A 574 1.35 11.70 25.97
CA ARG A 574 0.28 11.23 26.84
C ARG A 574 -1.08 11.83 26.46
N ALA A 575 -1.13 13.10 26.06
CA ALA A 575 -2.37 13.70 25.56
C ALA A 575 -2.91 12.95 24.33
N ARG A 576 -2.05 12.69 23.33
CA ARG A 576 -2.43 11.88 22.15
C ARG A 576 -2.92 10.48 22.54
N LEU A 577 -2.21 9.79 23.44
CA LEU A 577 -2.64 8.48 23.94
C LEU A 577 -4.00 8.55 24.67
N GLU A 578 -4.30 9.64 25.38
CA GLU A 578 -5.61 9.83 26.04
C GLU A 578 -6.75 10.16 25.05
N GLU A 579 -6.45 10.73 23.88
CA GLU A 579 -7.37 10.87 22.74
C GLU A 579 -7.59 9.52 22.03
N ASP A 580 -6.52 8.77 21.72
CA ASP A 580 -6.59 7.44 21.11
C ASP A 580 -7.38 6.46 22.01
N LEU A 581 -7.12 6.47 23.33
CA LEU A 581 -7.86 5.70 24.33
C LEU A 581 -9.34 6.07 24.40
N TRP A 582 -9.72 7.30 24.06
CA TRP A 582 -11.12 7.71 24.02
C TRP A 582 -11.82 7.12 22.78
N PHE A 583 -11.23 7.22 21.59
CA PHE A 583 -11.74 6.54 20.40
C PHE A 583 -11.82 5.02 20.59
N MET A 584 -10.77 4.39 21.14
CA MET A 584 -10.79 2.96 21.48
C MET A 584 -11.97 2.63 22.41
N SER A 585 -12.24 3.46 23.42
CA SER A 585 -13.33 3.22 24.37
C SER A 585 -14.73 3.32 23.74
N LYS A 586 -14.93 4.19 22.74
CA LYS A 586 -16.17 4.30 21.99
C LYS A 586 -16.39 3.06 21.12
N MET A 587 -15.40 2.66 20.32
CA MET A 587 -15.54 1.50 19.43
C MET A 587 -15.73 0.17 20.20
N ILE A 588 -15.15 0.01 21.40
CA ILE A 588 -15.42 -1.16 22.26
C ILE A 588 -16.82 -1.10 22.87
N ALA A 589 -17.31 0.08 23.24
CA ALA A 589 -18.69 0.24 23.72
C ALA A 589 -19.70 -0.03 22.60
N ASN A 590 -19.41 0.37 21.36
CA ASN A 590 -20.23 0.11 20.17
C ASN A 590 -20.47 -1.40 19.97
N VAL A 591 -19.43 -2.23 20.03
CA VAL A 591 -19.57 -3.71 19.97
C VAL A 591 -20.45 -4.23 21.11
N CYS A 592 -20.32 -3.69 22.32
CA CYS A 592 -21.17 -4.09 23.44
C CYS A 592 -22.64 -3.66 23.23
N ILE A 593 -22.88 -2.49 22.64
CA ILE A 593 -24.21 -1.95 22.32
C ILE A 593 -24.88 -2.77 21.22
N ALA A 594 -24.18 -3.03 20.11
CA ALA A 594 -24.66 -3.84 18.98
C ALA A 594 -25.02 -5.29 19.39
N LEU A 595 -24.30 -5.86 20.36
CA LEU A 595 -24.60 -7.17 20.96
C LEU A 595 -25.67 -7.12 22.08
N ASN A 596 -26.11 -5.93 22.49
CA ASN A 596 -26.96 -5.67 23.67
C ASN A 596 -26.40 -6.26 25.00
N GLU A 597 -25.08 -6.18 25.19
CA GLU A 597 -24.39 -6.66 26.39
C GLU A 597 -23.92 -5.50 27.27
N PHE A 598 -24.24 -5.56 28.56
CA PHE A 598 -23.61 -4.73 29.60
C PHE A 598 -22.66 -5.60 30.44
N PRO A 599 -21.44 -5.90 29.97
CA PRO A 599 -20.58 -6.91 30.57
C PRO A 599 -20.06 -6.52 31.97
N TYR A 600 -19.49 -7.49 32.68
CA TYR A 600 -18.50 -7.22 33.74
C TYR A 600 -17.16 -6.85 33.09
N VAL A 601 -16.62 -5.66 33.34
CA VAL A 601 -15.32 -5.25 32.77
C VAL A 601 -14.17 -5.63 33.71
N ARG A 602 -13.21 -6.42 33.21
CA ARG A 602 -11.91 -6.71 33.82
C ARG A 602 -10.79 -6.19 32.95
N TYR A 603 -9.63 -5.89 33.53
CA TYR A 603 -8.45 -5.45 32.78
C TYR A 603 -7.17 -6.11 33.28
N TYR A 604 -6.24 -6.41 32.37
CA TYR A 604 -4.93 -6.95 32.70
C TYR A 604 -4.06 -5.90 33.40
N MET A 605 -3.47 -6.26 34.54
CA MET A 605 -2.53 -5.44 35.30
C MET A 605 -1.19 -6.20 35.40
N PRO A 606 -0.19 -5.89 34.54
CA PRO A 606 1.06 -6.63 34.51
C PRO A 606 1.88 -6.43 35.79
N SER A 607 2.44 -7.52 36.31
CA SER A 607 3.39 -7.51 37.43
C SER A 607 4.85 -7.63 37.00
N SER A 608 5.09 -7.73 35.69
CA SER A 608 6.40 -7.90 35.04
C SER A 608 7.14 -6.59 34.80
N HIS A 609 6.43 -5.47 34.60
CA HIS A 609 6.99 -4.16 34.28
C HIS A 609 6.13 -3.00 34.82
N LEU A 610 6.70 -1.80 34.84
CA LEU A 610 5.98 -0.54 35.07
C LEU A 610 5.22 -0.11 33.79
N PRO A 611 4.34 0.91 33.85
CA PRO A 611 3.69 1.46 32.67
C PRO A 611 4.67 1.81 31.53
N LEU A 612 4.22 1.59 30.29
CA LEU A 612 5.03 1.65 29.06
C LEU A 612 4.78 2.96 28.29
N GLY A 613 5.57 3.19 27.23
CA GLY A 613 5.41 4.33 26.32
C GLY A 613 5.25 5.69 27.04
N PRO A 614 4.26 6.53 26.64
CA PRO A 614 3.99 7.83 27.28
C PRO A 614 3.50 7.78 28.74
N LEU A 615 3.04 6.61 29.23
CA LEU A 615 2.59 6.44 30.62
C LEU A 615 3.74 6.10 31.58
N LYS A 616 4.92 5.78 31.05
CA LYS A 616 6.11 5.47 31.85
C LYS A 616 6.45 6.60 32.84
N PRO A 617 6.64 6.31 34.14
CA PRO A 617 6.97 7.33 35.13
C PRO A 617 8.26 8.10 34.79
N ASN A 618 8.16 9.43 34.67
CA ASN A 618 9.31 10.34 34.48
C ASN A 618 9.23 11.56 35.42
N ALA A 619 10.22 12.45 35.36
CA ALA A 619 10.33 13.60 36.25
C ALA A 619 9.28 14.72 36.00
N GLN A 620 8.56 14.70 34.87
CA GLN A 620 7.53 15.69 34.54
C GLN A 620 6.11 15.20 34.86
N ASN A 621 5.86 13.89 34.68
CA ASN A 621 4.55 13.27 34.89
C ASN A 621 4.34 12.78 36.34
N ARG A 622 5.42 12.64 37.14
CA ARG A 622 5.32 12.19 38.54
C ARG A 622 5.10 13.40 39.49
N PRO A 623 4.06 13.37 40.35
CA PRO A 623 3.89 14.36 41.42
C PRO A 623 5.11 14.44 42.36
N PRO A 624 5.22 15.50 43.19
CA PRO A 624 6.19 15.50 44.28
C PRO A 624 5.97 14.29 45.22
N PRO A 625 7.05 13.69 45.78
CA PRO A 625 6.91 12.61 46.76
C PRO A 625 6.17 13.11 48.00
N PRO A 626 5.22 12.34 48.56
CA PRO A 626 4.51 12.75 49.76
C PRO A 626 5.48 12.86 50.96
N PRO A 627 5.24 13.77 51.92
CA PRO A 627 6.11 13.95 53.08
C PRO A 627 6.32 12.66 53.89
N GLU A 628 7.49 12.47 54.52
CA GLU A 628 7.86 11.22 55.22
C GLU A 628 6.85 10.77 56.31
N THR A 629 6.08 11.70 56.87
CA THR A 629 5.00 11.41 57.82
C THR A 629 3.85 10.60 57.20
N ALA A 630 3.65 10.70 55.88
CA ALA A 630 2.51 10.11 55.18
C ALA A 630 2.54 8.58 55.10
N SER A 631 3.73 7.99 55.10
CA SER A 631 3.95 6.54 55.12
C SER A 631 3.40 5.83 56.37
N ARG A 632 2.89 6.59 57.36
CA ARG A 632 2.29 6.06 58.60
C ARG A 632 0.79 5.77 58.48
N TRP A 633 0.10 6.22 57.43
CA TRP A 633 -1.35 6.01 57.27
C TRP A 633 -1.66 4.65 56.62
N ARG A 634 -2.26 3.76 57.43
CA ARG A 634 -2.50 2.34 57.10
C ARG A 634 -3.64 2.07 56.11
N THR A 635 -4.46 3.07 55.76
CA THR A 635 -5.63 2.93 54.89
C THR A 635 -5.58 3.94 53.75
N ASN A 636 -5.92 3.50 52.53
CA ASN A 636 -5.86 4.36 51.34
C ASN A 636 -6.73 5.62 51.45
N LEU A 637 -7.85 5.54 52.18
CA LEU A 637 -8.75 6.68 52.44
C LEU A 637 -8.11 7.76 53.33
N ALA A 638 -7.13 7.40 54.17
CA ALA A 638 -6.39 8.31 55.04
C ALA A 638 -5.10 8.87 54.39
N ARG A 639 -4.78 8.47 53.15
CA ARG A 639 -3.67 9.07 52.38
C ARG A 639 -4.16 10.30 51.61
N GLY A 640 -3.41 11.39 51.71
CA GLY A 640 -3.68 12.64 50.98
C GLY A 640 -3.77 12.44 49.47
N SER A 641 -4.41 13.39 48.79
CA SER A 641 -4.57 13.38 47.33
C SER A 641 -3.22 13.25 46.60
N GLU A 642 -2.20 13.98 47.05
CA GLU A 642 -0.84 13.96 46.50
C GLU A 642 -0.20 12.56 46.59
N ALA A 643 -0.30 11.89 47.74
CA ALA A 643 0.22 10.54 47.93
C ALA A 643 -0.47 9.54 46.99
N ARG A 644 -1.80 9.64 46.85
CA ARG A 644 -2.56 8.78 45.92
C ARG A 644 -2.23 9.06 44.46
N ALA A 645 -1.99 10.32 44.08
CA ALA A 645 -1.53 10.67 42.73
C ALA A 645 -0.09 10.16 42.47
N TYR A 646 0.79 10.22 43.47
CA TYR A 646 2.17 9.74 43.38
C TYR A 646 2.26 8.22 43.18
N GLU A 647 1.40 7.47 43.88
CA GLU A 647 1.26 6.02 43.73
C GLU A 647 0.53 5.64 42.42
N ALA A 648 -0.47 6.44 41.98
CA ALA A 648 -1.25 6.14 40.78
C ALA A 648 -0.40 6.04 39.51
N VAL A 649 0.61 6.89 39.34
CA VAL A 649 1.49 6.92 38.16
C VAL A 649 2.27 5.59 37.95
N GLU A 650 2.50 4.79 38.99
CA GLU A 650 3.12 3.46 38.86
C GLU A 650 2.09 2.34 38.55
N SER A 651 0.80 2.70 38.46
CA SER A 651 -0.33 1.79 38.20
C SER A 651 -1.19 2.17 36.99
N ASP A 652 -0.89 3.28 36.32
CA ASP A 652 -1.63 3.78 35.15
C ASP A 652 -1.20 3.04 33.87
N PHE A 653 -1.68 1.82 33.73
CA PHE A 653 -1.53 1.03 32.50
C PHE A 653 -2.60 1.38 31.46
N VAL A 654 -2.28 1.20 30.18
CA VAL A 654 -3.19 1.40 29.02
C VAL A 654 -4.51 0.66 29.25
N THR A 655 -4.42 -0.61 29.63
CA THR A 655 -5.54 -1.52 29.93
C THR A 655 -6.51 -0.95 30.97
N LYS A 656 -5.99 -0.44 32.09
CA LYS A 656 -6.74 0.21 33.16
C LYS A 656 -7.44 1.48 32.66
N LEU A 657 -6.70 2.38 32.00
CA LEU A 657 -7.25 3.64 31.51
C LEU A 657 -8.36 3.40 30.46
N LEU A 658 -8.18 2.41 29.59
CA LEU A 658 -9.18 1.99 28.61
C LEU A 658 -10.44 1.40 29.29
N ALA A 659 -10.25 0.47 30.22
CA ALA A 659 -11.36 -0.21 30.89
C ALA A 659 -12.26 0.72 31.71
N PHE A 660 -11.69 1.71 32.39
CA PHE A 660 -12.47 2.72 33.09
C PHE A 660 -13.25 3.63 32.11
N ARG A 661 -12.68 3.99 30.94
CA ARG A 661 -13.38 4.78 29.90
C ARG A 661 -14.50 3.99 29.21
N VAL A 662 -14.29 2.69 28.98
CA VAL A 662 -15.34 1.77 28.46
C VAL A 662 -16.47 1.63 29.47
N GLN A 663 -16.17 1.36 30.74
CA GLN A 663 -17.18 1.28 31.81
C GLN A 663 -17.99 2.58 31.92
N GLN A 664 -17.33 3.74 31.86
CA GLN A 664 -18.01 5.04 31.87
C GLN A 664 -18.95 5.19 30.65
N THR A 665 -18.48 4.92 29.44
CA THR A 665 -19.29 5.04 28.21
C THR A 665 -20.52 4.12 28.25
N LEU A 666 -20.36 2.89 28.75
CA LEU A 666 -21.48 1.95 28.89
C LEU A 666 -22.49 2.37 29.97
N GLU A 667 -22.04 3.02 31.04
CA GLU A 667 -22.92 3.59 32.07
C GLU A 667 -23.66 4.85 31.58
N GLU A 668 -23.00 5.71 30.81
CA GLU A 668 -23.63 6.85 30.13
C GLU A 668 -24.73 6.37 29.17
N TYR A 669 -24.43 5.39 28.31
CA TYR A 669 -25.42 4.82 27.39
C TYR A 669 -26.57 4.12 28.13
N LYS A 670 -26.29 3.32 29.18
CA LYS A 670 -27.32 2.64 29.99
C LYS A 670 -28.22 3.62 30.77
N LYS A 671 -27.71 4.79 31.14
CA LYS A 671 -28.49 5.85 31.78
C LYS A 671 -29.52 6.46 30.81
N MET A 672 -29.17 6.57 29.52
CA MET A 672 -30.06 7.05 28.47
C MET A 672 -31.00 5.95 27.95
N ASN A 673 -30.55 4.69 27.97
CA ASN A 673 -31.27 3.52 27.50
C ASN A 673 -31.45 2.49 28.65
N PRO A 674 -32.47 2.62 29.53
CA PRO A 674 -32.69 1.71 30.67
C PRO A 674 -32.88 0.24 30.30
N ASP A 675 -33.21 -0.03 29.04
CA ASP A 675 -33.44 -1.37 28.48
C ASP A 675 -32.15 -2.08 28.03
N PHE A 676 -31.05 -1.35 27.89
CA PHE A 676 -29.75 -1.88 27.45
C PHE A 676 -29.15 -2.85 28.48
N GLY A 677 -28.78 -4.05 28.04
CA GLY A 677 -28.20 -5.09 28.91
C GLY A 677 -29.11 -5.42 30.09
N LYS A 678 -30.43 -5.53 29.86
CA LYS A 678 -31.37 -6.18 30.78
C LYS A 678 -30.95 -7.66 30.95
N PRO A 679 -30.86 -8.21 32.18
CA PRO A 679 -30.47 -9.60 32.37
C PRO A 679 -31.47 -10.56 31.74
N ASP A 680 -31.00 -11.39 30.81
CA ASP A 680 -31.75 -12.53 30.30
C ASP A 680 -31.78 -13.64 31.37
N PRO A 681 -32.97 -14.10 31.84
CA PRO A 681 -33.07 -15.18 32.82
C PRO A 681 -32.43 -16.51 32.37
N ALA A 682 -32.23 -16.72 31.07
CA ALA A 682 -31.63 -17.90 30.48
C ALA A 682 -30.12 -17.76 30.17
N ARG A 683 -29.51 -16.57 30.29
CA ARG A 683 -28.08 -16.34 30.00
C ARG A 683 -27.35 -15.56 31.11
N PRO A 684 -26.26 -16.09 31.68
CA PRO A 684 -25.39 -15.34 32.59
C PRO A 684 -24.79 -14.09 31.91
N ARG A 685 -24.73 -12.96 32.64
CA ARG A 685 -24.14 -11.69 32.18
C ARG A 685 -22.74 -11.89 31.55
N ALA A 686 -22.50 -11.22 30.43
CA ALA A 686 -21.22 -11.29 29.72
C ALA A 686 -20.05 -10.74 30.55
N THR A 687 -18.82 -11.06 30.14
CA THR A 687 -17.58 -10.49 30.69
C THR A 687 -16.74 -9.91 29.56
N LEU A 688 -16.13 -8.74 29.78
CA LEU A 688 -15.19 -8.10 28.88
C LEU A 688 -13.80 -8.09 29.54
N LEU A 689 -12.82 -8.71 28.87
CA LEU A 689 -11.42 -8.72 29.27
C LEU A 689 -10.62 -7.73 28.40
N ILE A 690 -10.04 -6.69 28.99
CA ILE A 690 -9.16 -5.76 28.28
C ILE A 690 -7.70 -6.09 28.61
N THR A 691 -6.94 -6.50 27.59
CA THR A 691 -5.52 -6.84 27.68
C THR A 691 -4.70 -5.90 26.78
N ASP A 692 -3.39 -6.03 26.82
CA ASP A 692 -2.48 -5.38 25.89
C ASP A 692 -1.44 -6.39 25.39
N ARG A 693 -0.64 -5.99 24.40
CA ARG A 693 0.37 -6.85 23.76
C ARG A 693 1.45 -7.36 24.74
N SER A 694 1.62 -6.71 25.90
CA SER A 694 2.58 -7.12 26.94
C SER A 694 2.18 -8.42 27.67
N LEU A 695 0.93 -8.87 27.53
CA LEU A 695 0.45 -10.15 28.07
C LEU A 695 1.16 -11.35 27.43
N ASP A 696 1.41 -11.31 26.11
CA ASP A 696 2.09 -12.35 25.36
C ASP A 696 2.95 -11.73 24.25
N MET A 697 4.27 -11.78 24.46
CA MET A 697 5.27 -11.33 23.49
C MET A 697 5.95 -12.50 22.75
N MET A 698 5.51 -13.74 22.97
CA MET A 698 5.97 -14.92 22.21
C MET A 698 5.13 -15.11 20.94
N ALA A 699 3.80 -15.02 21.06
CA ALA A 699 2.86 -15.30 19.96
C ALA A 699 3.16 -14.56 18.64
N PRO A 700 3.60 -13.29 18.61
CA PRO A 700 3.92 -12.59 17.36
C PRO A 700 5.15 -13.11 16.59
N PHE A 701 5.98 -13.99 17.18
CA PHE A 701 7.23 -14.45 16.55
C PHE A 701 7.23 -15.94 16.15
N VAL A 702 6.31 -16.76 16.65
CA VAL A 702 6.26 -18.20 16.36
C VAL A 702 5.66 -18.45 14.97
N HIS A 703 6.28 -19.29 14.13
CA HIS A 703 5.61 -19.78 12.91
C HIS A 703 4.45 -20.71 13.29
N GLU A 704 3.25 -20.40 12.78
CA GLU A 704 2.00 -21.09 13.12
C GLU A 704 1.46 -21.85 11.90
N PHE A 705 1.45 -23.18 11.96
CA PHE A 705 1.14 -24.06 10.82
C PHE A 705 -0.36 -24.37 10.64
N THR A 706 -1.24 -23.50 11.16
CA THR A 706 -2.68 -23.54 10.85
C THR A 706 -3.00 -22.64 9.65
N TYR A 707 -3.86 -23.10 8.74
CA TYR A 707 -3.98 -22.62 7.35
C TYR A 707 -3.87 -21.10 7.18
N GLN A 708 -4.73 -20.34 7.85
CA GLN A 708 -4.78 -18.88 7.76
C GLN A 708 -3.52 -18.19 8.30
N ALA A 709 -3.00 -18.65 9.44
CA ALA A 709 -1.82 -18.07 10.06
C ALA A 709 -0.58 -18.33 9.21
N MET A 710 -0.44 -19.55 8.67
CA MET A 710 0.65 -19.93 7.77
C MET A 710 0.61 -19.13 6.47
N ALA A 711 -0.57 -19.00 5.85
CA ALA A 711 -0.74 -18.23 4.62
C ALA A 711 -0.41 -16.74 4.82
N ASN A 712 -0.81 -16.14 5.95
CA ASN A 712 -0.52 -14.73 6.27
C ASN A 712 0.92 -14.46 6.74
N ASP A 713 1.68 -15.50 7.10
CA ASP A 713 3.10 -15.38 7.49
C ASP A 713 4.04 -15.63 6.29
N LEU A 714 3.62 -16.46 5.34
CA LEU A 714 4.46 -16.91 4.22
C LEU A 714 4.11 -16.29 2.86
N LEU A 715 2.87 -15.87 2.63
CA LEU A 715 2.39 -15.38 1.32
C LEU A 715 2.07 -13.86 1.34
N PRO A 716 2.14 -13.15 0.20
CA PRO A 716 1.75 -11.76 0.11
C PRO A 716 0.21 -11.61 0.13
N ILE A 717 -0.34 -11.55 1.35
CA ILE A 717 -1.77 -11.27 1.61
C ILE A 717 -1.91 -9.85 2.16
N GLU A 718 -2.56 -8.97 1.40
CA GLU A 718 -2.85 -7.60 1.85
C GLU A 718 -4.09 -7.58 2.76
N ASP A 719 -4.04 -6.77 3.83
CA ASP A 719 -5.11 -6.59 4.83
C ASP A 719 -5.70 -7.88 5.42
N GLY A 720 -4.98 -9.00 5.32
CA GLY A 720 -5.46 -10.34 5.69
C GLY A 720 -6.52 -10.94 4.75
N THR A 721 -6.92 -10.20 3.71
CA THR A 721 -8.09 -10.53 2.88
C THR A 721 -7.77 -10.70 1.40
N LYS A 722 -6.83 -9.95 0.81
CA LYS A 722 -6.54 -10.06 -0.63
C LYS A 722 -5.36 -11.02 -0.84
N TYR A 723 -5.64 -12.20 -1.37
CA TYR A 723 -4.59 -13.11 -1.80
C TYR A 723 -4.04 -12.72 -3.17
N THR A 724 -2.72 -12.64 -3.24
CA THR A 724 -1.93 -12.37 -4.43
C THR A 724 -0.88 -13.49 -4.56
N SER A 725 -0.66 -14.07 -5.74
CA SER A 725 -0.01 -15.39 -5.87
C SER A 725 1.51 -15.35 -5.73
N ALA A 726 2.09 -16.36 -5.07
CA ALA A 726 3.50 -16.35 -4.69
C ALA A 726 4.48 -16.67 -5.83
N LEU A 727 3.99 -16.95 -7.04
CA LEU A 727 4.82 -17.29 -8.21
C LEU A 727 5.64 -16.11 -8.78
N ALA A 728 5.65 -14.97 -8.08
CA ALA A 728 6.41 -13.76 -8.39
C ALA A 728 7.15 -13.18 -7.17
N ILE A 729 7.37 -13.97 -6.11
CA ILE A 729 8.30 -13.59 -5.02
C ILE A 729 9.74 -13.74 -5.51
N ASP A 730 10.22 -12.78 -6.30
CA ASP A 730 11.65 -12.50 -6.35
C ASP A 730 12.05 -11.83 -5.02
N LEU A 731 12.95 -12.49 -4.27
CA LEU A 731 13.21 -12.24 -2.85
C LEU A 731 13.91 -10.91 -2.52
N PHE A 732 14.04 -10.01 -3.51
CA PHE A 732 14.76 -8.74 -3.41
C PHE A 732 13.93 -7.49 -3.73
N SER A 733 12.66 -7.59 -4.14
CA SER A 733 11.81 -6.41 -4.31
C SER A 733 11.34 -5.86 -2.95
N GLN A 734 11.58 -4.56 -2.69
CA GLN A 734 11.21 -3.85 -1.47
C GLN A 734 10.34 -2.61 -1.75
N THR A 735 9.41 -2.73 -2.70
CA THR A 735 8.29 -1.79 -2.88
C THR A 735 7.00 -2.60 -2.81
N ALA A 736 6.19 -2.36 -1.79
CA ALA A 736 4.98 -3.14 -1.50
C ALA A 736 3.74 -2.66 -2.27
N ASP A 737 3.87 -1.54 -2.98
CA ASP A 737 2.76 -0.80 -3.58
C ASP A 737 2.74 -1.01 -5.12
N ASP A 738 1.59 -1.45 -5.64
CA ASP A 738 1.32 -1.70 -7.07
C ASP A 738 2.17 -2.78 -7.78
N TYR A 739 2.41 -3.91 -7.10
CA TYR A 739 2.44 -5.20 -7.78
C TYR A 739 1.11 -5.94 -7.55
N SER A 740 0.21 -5.84 -8.52
CA SER A 740 -0.99 -6.68 -8.61
C SER A 740 -0.57 -8.14 -8.93
N PHE A 741 0.00 -8.89 -7.97
CA PHE A 741 0.43 -10.29 -8.15
C PHE A 741 -0.78 -11.22 -8.31
N ARG A 742 -1.42 -11.23 -9.46
CA ARG A 742 -2.67 -11.99 -9.64
C ARG A 742 -2.40 -13.50 -9.62
N TYR A 743 -3.39 -14.30 -9.23
CA TYR A 743 -3.32 -15.76 -9.38
C TYR A 743 -3.73 -16.14 -10.79
N LYS A 744 -2.96 -17.05 -11.40
CA LYS A 744 -3.17 -17.53 -12.77
C LYS A 744 -4.23 -18.62 -12.78
N PHE A 745 -5.47 -18.21 -13.05
CA PHE A 745 -6.59 -19.12 -13.22
C PHE A 745 -6.61 -19.68 -14.64
N GLN A 746 -6.86 -20.98 -14.82
CA GLN A 746 -7.01 -21.56 -16.15
C GLN A 746 -8.50 -21.55 -16.55
N SER A 747 -8.83 -20.71 -17.52
CA SER A 747 -10.17 -20.58 -18.08
C SER A 747 -10.58 -21.86 -18.84
N SER A 748 -11.89 -22.04 -19.10
CA SER A 748 -12.38 -23.25 -19.80
C SER A 748 -11.98 -23.34 -21.28
N VAL A 749 -11.28 -22.32 -21.79
CA VAL A 749 -10.68 -22.29 -23.15
C VAL A 749 -9.17 -22.60 -23.10
N GLY A 750 -8.63 -22.94 -21.92
CA GLY A 750 -7.20 -23.24 -21.70
C GLY A 750 -6.32 -22.00 -21.54
N THR A 751 -6.86 -20.79 -21.72
CA THR A 751 -6.19 -19.50 -21.50
C THR A 751 -6.00 -19.23 -20.01
N TYR A 752 -4.85 -18.68 -19.64
CA TYR A 752 -4.61 -18.19 -18.28
C TYR A 752 -5.17 -16.77 -18.10
N GLU A 753 -5.94 -16.57 -17.03
CA GLU A 753 -6.51 -15.29 -16.61
C GLU A 753 -5.92 -14.87 -15.27
N ASP A 754 -5.48 -13.61 -15.19
CA ASP A 754 -4.93 -13.01 -13.99
C ASP A 754 -6.08 -12.43 -13.12
N LYS A 755 -6.40 -13.11 -12.00
CA LYS A 755 -7.42 -12.70 -11.01
C LYS A 755 -6.84 -12.34 -9.64
N VAL A 756 -7.45 -11.38 -8.92
CA VAL A 756 -7.19 -11.14 -7.49
C VAL A 756 -8.25 -11.86 -6.67
N ALA A 757 -7.87 -12.59 -5.63
CA ALA A 757 -8.80 -13.35 -4.80
C ALA A 757 -9.05 -12.65 -3.45
N THR A 758 -10.32 -12.59 -3.02
CA THR A 758 -10.69 -12.08 -1.68
C THR A 758 -11.11 -13.23 -0.78
N LEU A 759 -10.35 -13.42 0.30
CA LEU A 759 -10.63 -14.28 1.44
C LEU A 759 -11.56 -13.52 2.41
N SER A 760 -12.68 -14.14 2.80
CA SER A 760 -13.68 -13.55 3.71
C SER A 760 -14.61 -14.64 4.24
N ASP A 761 -15.44 -14.34 5.23
CA ASP A 761 -16.41 -15.31 5.79
C ASP A 761 -17.55 -15.67 4.81
N ALA A 762 -17.67 -14.96 3.68
CA ALA A 762 -18.52 -15.35 2.55
C ALA A 762 -17.95 -16.54 1.74
N ASP A 763 -16.72 -16.98 2.03
CA ASP A 763 -16.09 -18.14 1.45
C ASP A 763 -16.23 -19.37 2.38
N THR A 764 -17.15 -20.26 2.01
CA THR A 764 -17.46 -21.48 2.78
C THR A 764 -16.31 -22.49 2.76
N THR A 765 -15.47 -22.49 1.72
CA THR A 765 -14.28 -23.34 1.67
C THR A 765 -13.24 -22.79 2.66
N TYR A 766 -12.91 -21.50 2.57
CA TYR A 766 -11.97 -20.82 3.47
C TYR A 766 -12.34 -20.99 4.95
N THR A 767 -13.58 -20.65 5.32
CA THR A 767 -14.07 -20.72 6.72
C THR A 767 -14.00 -22.14 7.27
N SER A 768 -14.17 -23.17 6.43
CA SER A 768 -14.09 -24.57 6.84
C SER A 768 -12.67 -25.11 7.05
N VAL A 769 -11.63 -24.41 6.57
CA VAL A 769 -10.22 -24.85 6.69
C VAL A 769 -9.31 -23.87 7.44
N ARG A 770 -9.67 -22.59 7.58
CA ARG A 770 -8.79 -21.50 8.04
C ARG A 770 -8.07 -21.76 9.37
N HIS A 771 -8.70 -22.50 10.29
CA HIS A 771 -8.19 -22.78 11.62
C HIS A 771 -7.57 -24.18 11.78
N LEU A 772 -7.71 -25.06 10.77
CA LEU A 772 -7.12 -26.40 10.77
C LEU A 772 -5.61 -26.35 10.58
N HIS A 773 -4.90 -27.39 11.03
CA HIS A 773 -3.49 -27.56 10.70
C HIS A 773 -3.32 -27.74 9.19
N MET A 774 -2.23 -27.24 8.58
CA MET A 774 -2.09 -27.22 7.11
C MET A 774 -2.25 -28.62 6.47
N ARG A 775 -1.78 -29.67 7.17
CA ARG A 775 -2.04 -31.07 6.78
C ARG A 775 -3.54 -31.41 6.73
N GLU A 776 -4.26 -31.16 7.82
CA GLU A 776 -5.71 -31.41 7.93
C GLU A 776 -6.50 -30.57 6.92
N ALA A 777 -6.05 -29.34 6.64
CA ALA A 777 -6.62 -28.48 5.62
C ALA A 777 -6.47 -29.07 4.22
N ILE A 778 -5.28 -29.60 3.87
CA ILE A 778 -5.05 -30.31 2.60
C ILE A 778 -5.90 -31.58 2.53
N ASP A 779 -5.87 -32.42 3.56
CA ASP A 779 -6.67 -33.66 3.65
C ASP A 779 -8.19 -33.37 3.50
N LYS A 780 -8.67 -32.29 4.13
CA LYS A 780 -10.06 -31.82 4.00
C LYS A 780 -10.39 -31.26 2.62
N LEU A 781 -9.53 -30.42 2.02
CA LEU A 781 -9.74 -29.89 0.67
C LEU A 781 -9.82 -31.02 -0.38
N MET A 782 -8.99 -32.06 -0.24
CA MET A 782 -9.08 -33.27 -1.06
C MET A 782 -10.40 -34.03 -0.84
N SER A 783 -10.80 -34.24 0.41
CA SER A 783 -12.04 -34.94 0.74
C SER A 783 -13.30 -34.20 0.28
N ASP A 784 -13.36 -32.87 0.46
CA ASP A 784 -14.49 -32.05 0.04
C ASP A 784 -14.62 -32.00 -1.48
N PHE A 785 -13.50 -31.92 -2.21
CA PHE A 785 -13.49 -31.91 -3.67
C PHE A 785 -13.90 -33.25 -4.27
N ASN A 786 -13.36 -34.37 -3.77
CA ASN A 786 -13.77 -35.70 -4.24
C ASN A 786 -15.25 -35.95 -3.95
N LYS A 787 -15.76 -35.55 -2.77
CA LYS A 787 -17.20 -35.58 -2.48
C LYS A 787 -18.01 -34.68 -3.43
N PHE A 788 -17.50 -33.50 -3.77
CA PHE A 788 -18.16 -32.62 -4.74
C PHE A 788 -18.27 -33.27 -6.15
N LEU A 789 -17.31 -34.11 -6.56
CA LEU A 789 -17.42 -34.89 -7.79
C LEU A 789 -18.49 -36.00 -7.67
N GLU A 790 -18.54 -36.71 -6.55
CA GLU A 790 -19.54 -37.76 -6.27
C GLU A 790 -20.98 -37.20 -6.24
N ASP A 791 -21.22 -36.13 -5.47
CA ASP A 791 -22.54 -35.51 -5.29
C ASP A 791 -23.10 -34.94 -6.62
N ASN A 792 -22.26 -34.72 -7.65
CA ASN A 792 -22.63 -34.05 -8.90
C ASN A 792 -22.75 -34.95 -10.15
N ALA A 793 -22.66 -36.29 -10.00
CA ALA A 793 -23.26 -37.32 -10.87
C ALA A 793 -23.06 -37.29 -12.42
N VAL A 794 -22.23 -36.40 -12.98
CA VAL A 794 -21.90 -36.31 -14.42
C VAL A 794 -20.70 -37.21 -14.79
N PHE A 795 -20.03 -37.79 -13.79
CA PHE A 795 -18.77 -38.49 -13.95
C PHE A 795 -18.88 -40.02 -13.97
N ASN A 796 -18.23 -40.64 -14.96
CA ASN A 796 -17.78 -42.03 -14.92
C ASN A 796 -16.25 -42.03 -15.01
N GLY A 797 -15.57 -42.05 -13.87
CA GLY A 797 -14.10 -42.02 -13.78
C GLY A 797 -13.62 -42.25 -12.36
N GLU A 798 -12.34 -42.60 -12.21
CA GLU A 798 -11.69 -42.70 -10.89
C GLU A 798 -11.43 -41.29 -10.32
N GLY A 799 -11.49 -41.15 -9.00
CA GLY A 799 -11.30 -39.86 -8.32
C GLY A 799 -9.85 -39.36 -8.35
N ALA A 800 -9.64 -38.08 -8.07
CA ALA A 800 -8.31 -37.46 -8.11
C ALA A 800 -7.38 -38.06 -7.04
N ALA A 801 -6.19 -38.50 -7.44
CA ALA A 801 -5.22 -39.18 -6.56
C ALA A 801 -4.17 -38.22 -5.98
N ASN A 802 -3.89 -37.10 -6.65
CA ASN A 802 -3.02 -36.03 -6.14
C ASN A 802 -3.50 -34.62 -6.52
N LEU A 803 -2.88 -33.61 -5.91
CA LEU A 803 -3.27 -32.19 -5.98
C LEU A 803 -3.20 -31.59 -7.40
N ASN A 804 -2.35 -32.14 -8.28
CA ASN A 804 -2.32 -31.74 -9.69
C ASN A 804 -3.46 -32.37 -10.50
N ASP A 805 -3.80 -33.64 -10.27
CA ASP A 805 -4.94 -34.30 -10.92
C ASP A 805 -6.24 -33.51 -10.64
N MET A 806 -6.41 -33.03 -9.40
CA MET A 806 -7.54 -32.18 -9.01
C MET A 806 -7.58 -30.89 -9.83
N LYS A 807 -6.44 -30.25 -10.07
CA LYS A 807 -6.30 -29.00 -10.82
C LYS A 807 -6.66 -29.18 -12.30
N ASP A 808 -6.25 -30.30 -12.90
CA ASP A 808 -6.57 -30.63 -14.28
C ASP A 808 -8.04 -31.08 -14.43
N MET A 809 -8.58 -31.83 -13.46
CA MET A 809 -10.01 -32.16 -13.40
C MET A 809 -10.88 -30.90 -13.20
N LEU A 810 -10.46 -29.94 -12.38
CA LEU A 810 -11.10 -28.64 -12.24
C LEU A 810 -11.18 -27.90 -13.59
N ALA A 811 -10.14 -27.94 -14.43
CA ALA A 811 -10.16 -27.30 -15.75
C ALA A 811 -11.32 -27.83 -16.64
N SER A 812 -11.70 -29.11 -16.49
CA SER A 812 -12.78 -29.76 -17.25
C SER A 812 -14.22 -29.37 -16.85
N LEU A 813 -14.42 -28.53 -15.82
CA LEU A 813 -15.73 -28.19 -15.24
C LEU A 813 -16.20 -26.75 -15.57
N PRO A 814 -16.76 -26.50 -16.78
CA PRO A 814 -17.25 -25.17 -17.16
C PRO A 814 -18.60 -24.78 -16.53
N GLN A 815 -19.34 -25.74 -15.97
CA GLN A 815 -20.70 -25.51 -15.42
C GLN A 815 -20.72 -25.08 -13.94
N TYR A 816 -19.62 -25.28 -13.20
CA TYR A 816 -19.51 -25.00 -11.76
C TYR A 816 -18.38 -24.01 -11.45
N GLN A 817 -18.37 -22.89 -12.17
CA GLN A 817 -17.23 -21.95 -12.21
C GLN A 817 -16.87 -21.36 -10.85
N GLU A 818 -17.86 -20.99 -10.02
CA GLU A 818 -17.60 -20.39 -8.69
C GLU A 818 -16.96 -21.39 -7.72
N HIS A 819 -17.55 -22.59 -7.55
CA HIS A 819 -16.95 -23.64 -6.71
C HIS A 819 -15.56 -24.06 -7.23
N ARG A 820 -15.39 -24.13 -8.56
CA ARG A 820 -14.10 -24.40 -9.20
C ARG A 820 -13.05 -23.35 -8.82
N GLU A 821 -13.39 -22.06 -8.88
CA GLU A 821 -12.48 -20.97 -8.51
C GLU A 821 -12.11 -21.04 -7.02
N LYS A 822 -13.04 -21.36 -6.13
CA LYS A 822 -12.76 -21.53 -4.69
C LYS A 822 -11.83 -22.71 -4.39
N PHE A 823 -12.10 -23.90 -4.93
CA PHE A 823 -11.20 -25.05 -4.74
C PHE A 823 -9.82 -24.80 -5.35
N SER A 824 -9.75 -24.24 -6.57
CA SER A 824 -8.48 -23.92 -7.24
C SER A 824 -7.64 -22.92 -6.44
N LEU A 825 -8.28 -21.88 -5.88
CA LEU A 825 -7.66 -20.90 -4.99
C LEU A 825 -7.03 -21.55 -3.75
N HIS A 826 -7.82 -22.34 -3.00
CA HIS A 826 -7.38 -22.88 -1.71
C HIS A 826 -6.31 -23.96 -1.84
N LEU A 827 -6.38 -24.79 -2.88
CA LEU A 827 -5.33 -25.75 -3.22
C LEU A 827 -4.03 -25.05 -3.63
N THR A 828 -4.10 -23.94 -4.37
CA THR A 828 -2.91 -23.15 -4.75
C THR A 828 -2.26 -22.50 -3.52
N ILE A 829 -3.05 -21.89 -2.63
CA ILE A 829 -2.53 -21.31 -1.36
C ILE A 829 -1.84 -22.39 -0.49
N ALA A 830 -2.43 -23.59 -0.40
CA ALA A 830 -1.85 -24.69 0.36
C ALA A 830 -0.52 -25.16 -0.24
N GLN A 831 -0.45 -25.31 -1.56
CA GLN A 831 0.78 -25.69 -2.27
C GLN A 831 1.87 -24.63 -2.10
N ASP A 832 1.58 -23.35 -2.34
CA ASP A 832 2.54 -22.24 -2.19
C ASP A 832 3.09 -22.16 -0.75
N CYS A 833 2.27 -22.43 0.27
CA CYS A 833 2.71 -22.54 1.67
C CYS A 833 3.69 -23.71 1.90
N MET A 834 3.39 -24.90 1.37
CA MET A 834 4.23 -26.09 1.53
C MET A 834 5.54 -25.98 0.75
N ASP A 835 5.51 -25.42 -0.46
CA ASP A 835 6.68 -25.07 -1.25
C ASP A 835 7.64 -24.18 -0.46
N ILE A 836 7.13 -23.14 0.22
CA ILE A 836 7.96 -22.25 1.06
C ILE A 836 8.46 -22.98 2.32
N PHE A 837 7.64 -23.84 2.93
CA PHE A 837 8.01 -24.62 4.11
C PHE A 837 9.23 -25.51 3.86
N GLU A 838 9.22 -26.25 2.76
CA GLU A 838 10.33 -27.13 2.37
C GLU A 838 11.55 -26.34 1.88
N LYS A 839 11.37 -25.44 0.90
CA LYS A 839 12.48 -24.70 0.26
C LYS A 839 13.26 -23.82 1.25
N GLN A 840 12.63 -23.39 2.35
CA GLN A 840 13.23 -22.48 3.32
C GLN A 840 13.42 -23.09 4.71
N LYS A 841 13.39 -24.44 4.81
CA LYS A 841 13.72 -25.23 6.02
C LYS A 841 12.96 -24.78 7.27
N LEU A 842 11.65 -24.57 7.14
CA LEU A 842 10.81 -24.11 8.26
C LEU A 842 10.71 -25.13 9.39
N SER A 843 10.87 -26.43 9.09
CA SER A 843 10.98 -27.50 10.11
C SER A 843 12.00 -27.19 11.20
N ASP A 844 13.20 -26.81 10.78
CA ASP A 844 14.38 -26.71 11.64
C ASP A 844 14.30 -25.44 12.50
N ILE A 845 13.85 -24.35 11.86
CA ILE A 845 13.57 -23.07 12.50
C ILE A 845 12.45 -23.24 13.53
N ALA A 846 11.32 -23.84 13.14
CA ALA A 846 10.16 -24.01 14.01
C ALA A 846 10.47 -24.92 15.21
N SER A 847 11.31 -25.94 15.07
CA SER A 847 11.72 -26.76 16.22
C SER A 847 12.41 -25.92 17.31
N VAL A 848 13.31 -25.01 16.91
CA VAL A 848 13.97 -24.06 17.83
C VAL A 848 12.99 -23.03 18.39
N GLU A 849 12.08 -22.49 17.56
CA GLU A 849 11.05 -21.53 18.01
C GLU A 849 10.09 -22.16 19.03
N GLN A 850 9.60 -23.37 18.79
CA GLN A 850 8.74 -24.13 19.70
C GLN A 850 9.47 -24.47 21.01
N CYS A 851 10.76 -24.82 20.95
CA CYS A 851 11.59 -25.03 22.13
C CYS A 851 11.78 -23.76 22.97
N CYS A 852 11.87 -22.58 22.34
CA CYS A 852 11.94 -21.30 23.04
C CYS A 852 10.59 -20.89 23.63
N ALA A 853 9.52 -20.95 22.84
CA ALA A 853 8.20 -20.43 23.20
C ALA A 853 7.52 -21.26 24.31
N THR A 854 7.61 -22.60 24.23
CA THR A 854 7.08 -23.51 25.27
C THR A 854 8.06 -23.74 26.42
N GLY A 855 9.36 -23.52 26.19
CA GLY A 855 10.45 -23.91 27.09
C GLY A 855 10.70 -25.41 27.16
N LEU A 856 10.09 -26.21 26.27
CA LEU A 856 10.17 -27.68 26.24
C LEU A 856 10.49 -28.20 24.83
N ASN A 857 11.28 -29.28 24.75
CA ASN A 857 11.52 -30.04 23.54
C ASN A 857 10.36 -31.00 23.21
N ALA A 858 10.48 -31.77 22.13
CA ALA A 858 9.46 -32.71 21.67
C ALA A 858 9.04 -33.73 22.75
N GLU A 859 9.97 -34.29 23.53
CA GLU A 859 9.63 -35.22 24.63
C GLU A 859 9.23 -34.53 25.95
N GLY A 860 8.86 -33.24 25.92
CA GLY A 860 8.35 -32.51 27.09
C GLY A 860 9.40 -32.20 28.16
N LYS A 861 10.70 -32.13 27.80
CA LYS A 861 11.82 -31.85 28.70
C LYS A 861 12.41 -30.46 28.39
N THR A 862 13.09 -29.85 29.36
CA THR A 862 13.83 -28.61 29.12
C THR A 862 14.94 -28.83 28.08
N PRO A 863 15.01 -28.06 26.98
CA PRO A 863 15.99 -28.28 25.92
C PRO A 863 17.42 -28.01 26.44
N LYS A 864 18.34 -28.91 26.05
CA LYS A 864 19.79 -28.82 26.31
C LYS A 864 20.49 -28.74 24.96
N GLY A 865 21.51 -27.90 24.82
CA GLY A 865 22.20 -27.72 23.53
C GLY A 865 21.52 -26.74 22.56
N LEU A 866 20.39 -26.12 22.93
CA LEU A 866 19.61 -25.20 22.07
C LEU A 866 20.42 -24.09 21.35
N VAL A 867 21.57 -23.67 21.88
CA VAL A 867 22.47 -22.70 21.21
C VAL A 867 23.27 -23.36 20.08
N GLU A 868 23.66 -24.62 20.24
CA GLU A 868 24.36 -25.44 19.25
C GLU A 868 23.44 -25.79 18.06
N GLU A 869 22.14 -25.95 18.30
CA GLU A 869 21.09 -26.06 17.28
C GLU A 869 20.80 -24.71 16.59
N MET A 870 20.70 -23.64 17.36
CA MET A 870 20.33 -22.30 16.87
C MET A 870 21.42 -21.63 16.04
N VAL A 871 22.69 -21.67 16.45
CA VAL A 871 23.77 -20.90 15.79
C VAL A 871 23.99 -21.27 14.31
N PRO A 872 23.93 -22.55 13.88
CA PRO A 872 23.95 -22.92 12.46
C PRO A 872 22.83 -22.27 11.63
N LEU A 873 21.61 -22.18 12.18
CA LEU A 873 20.48 -21.51 11.51
C LEU A 873 20.69 -19.99 11.41
N LEU A 874 21.38 -19.39 12.40
CA LEU A 874 21.72 -17.97 12.38
C LEU A 874 22.83 -17.64 11.36
N ASP A 875 23.88 -18.47 11.22
CA ASP A 875 24.94 -18.19 10.24
C ASP A 875 24.58 -18.59 8.79
N SER A 876 23.61 -19.49 8.61
CA SER A 876 23.12 -19.89 7.28
C SER A 876 22.68 -18.69 6.44
N ARG A 877 23.04 -18.69 5.14
CA ARG A 877 22.61 -17.68 4.17
C ARG A 877 21.26 -17.98 3.52
N GLU A 878 20.75 -19.20 3.68
CA GLU A 878 19.45 -19.64 3.16
C GLU A 878 18.30 -19.13 4.05
N VAL A 879 18.59 -18.86 5.32
CA VAL A 879 17.63 -18.33 6.29
C VAL A 879 17.56 -16.81 6.19
N LEU A 880 16.36 -16.28 5.91
CA LEU A 880 16.09 -14.84 5.85
C LEU A 880 16.33 -14.18 7.23
N ASN A 881 16.96 -12.99 7.26
CA ASN A 881 17.26 -12.28 8.51
C ASN A 881 16.03 -12.06 9.41
N MET A 882 14.85 -11.84 8.84
CA MET A 882 13.58 -11.74 9.58
C MET A 882 13.32 -12.96 10.48
N ARG A 883 13.64 -14.18 10.03
CA ARG A 883 13.51 -15.39 10.86
C ARG A 883 14.59 -15.49 11.93
N LYS A 884 15.80 -14.99 11.64
CA LYS A 884 16.86 -14.86 12.65
C LYS A 884 16.47 -13.89 13.76
N VAL A 885 15.76 -12.81 13.43
CA VAL A 885 15.14 -11.89 14.41
C VAL A 885 14.11 -12.61 15.27
N ARG A 886 13.18 -13.40 14.68
CA ARG A 886 12.19 -14.22 15.42
C ARG A 886 12.88 -15.16 16.42
N VAL A 887 13.82 -15.96 15.94
CA VAL A 887 14.55 -16.95 16.75
C VAL A 887 15.34 -16.28 17.89
N ILE A 888 16.03 -15.17 17.63
CA ILE A 888 16.78 -14.44 18.66
C ILE A 888 15.83 -13.77 19.68
N ALA A 889 14.72 -13.18 19.24
CA ALA A 889 13.70 -12.59 20.11
C ALA A 889 13.10 -13.65 21.04
N LEU A 890 12.69 -14.80 20.50
CA LEU A 890 12.16 -15.93 21.26
C LEU A 890 13.21 -16.51 22.23
N TYR A 891 14.47 -16.64 21.82
CA TYR A 891 15.56 -17.12 22.69
C TYR A 891 15.84 -16.17 23.86
N ILE A 892 15.85 -14.84 23.63
CA ILE A 892 16.04 -13.84 24.68
C ILE A 892 14.87 -13.88 25.68
N GLN A 893 13.63 -14.04 25.19
CA GLN A 893 12.44 -14.18 26.03
C GLN A 893 12.44 -15.47 26.83
N TYR A 894 12.74 -16.62 26.20
CA TYR A 894 12.90 -17.92 26.86
C TYR A 894 13.91 -17.87 28.01
N ARG A 895 15.03 -17.17 27.80
CA ARG A 895 16.04 -16.98 28.85
C ARG A 895 15.58 -16.05 29.98
N ASP A 896 14.62 -15.16 29.79
CA ASP A 896 14.40 -13.96 30.63
C ASP A 896 15.67 -13.08 30.66
N GLY A 897 16.15 -12.73 29.46
CA GLY A 897 17.32 -11.88 29.23
C GLY A 897 18.67 -12.61 29.17
N VAL A 898 19.59 -12.04 28.41
CA VAL A 898 20.95 -12.57 28.14
C VAL A 898 22.03 -11.54 28.50
N PRO A 899 23.30 -11.92 28.65
CA PRO A 899 24.40 -10.95 28.75
C PRO A 899 24.53 -10.11 27.46
N ASP A 900 24.87 -8.82 27.59
CA ASP A 900 24.99 -7.91 26.44
C ASP A 900 26.16 -8.27 25.50
N GLU A 901 27.16 -9.02 25.97
CA GLU A 901 28.16 -9.65 25.07
C GLU A 901 27.56 -10.75 24.21
N ASP A 902 26.78 -11.66 24.81
CA ASP A 902 26.18 -12.78 24.09
C ASP A 902 25.09 -12.30 23.12
N ARG A 903 24.33 -11.25 23.47
CA ARG A 903 23.41 -10.61 22.50
C ARG A 903 24.16 -10.06 21.29
N ARG A 904 25.31 -9.40 21.50
CA ARG A 904 26.16 -8.90 20.40
C ARG A 904 26.78 -10.03 19.57
N ARG A 905 27.20 -11.13 20.20
CA ARG A 905 27.66 -12.36 19.49
C ARG A 905 26.54 -12.94 18.62
N LEU A 906 25.33 -13.07 19.14
CA LEU A 906 24.16 -13.56 18.38
C LEU A 906 23.84 -12.66 17.18
N TYR A 907 23.85 -11.33 17.35
CA TYR A 907 23.65 -10.37 16.25
C TYR A 907 24.75 -10.49 15.16
N GLN A 908 26.00 -10.75 15.57
CA GLN A 908 27.13 -10.94 14.65
C GLN A 908 27.03 -12.26 13.86
N HIS A 909 26.71 -13.38 14.52
CA HIS A 909 26.46 -14.67 13.85
C HIS A 909 25.26 -14.58 12.90
N ALA A 910 24.17 -13.94 13.31
CA ALA A 910 22.98 -13.73 12.50
C ALA A 910 23.16 -12.71 11.36
N ARG A 911 24.23 -11.90 11.40
CA ARG A 911 24.56 -10.84 10.44
C ARG A 911 23.45 -9.79 10.30
N LEU A 912 22.80 -9.45 11.42
CA LEU A 912 21.67 -8.51 11.46
C LEU A 912 22.11 -7.07 11.18
N THR A 913 21.32 -6.37 10.36
CA THR A 913 21.43 -4.90 10.17
C THR A 913 21.09 -4.14 11.45
N LEU A 914 21.45 -2.85 11.55
CA LEU A 914 21.16 -2.05 12.74
C LEU A 914 19.66 -1.98 13.06
N ALA A 915 18.80 -1.81 12.04
CA ALA A 915 17.34 -1.80 12.25
C ALA A 915 16.81 -3.16 12.76
N GLU A 916 17.36 -4.28 12.29
CA GLU A 916 17.00 -5.61 12.79
C GLU A 916 17.49 -5.87 14.22
N GLN A 917 18.61 -5.25 14.62
CA GLN A 917 19.05 -5.22 16.01
C GLN A 917 18.15 -4.32 16.87
N ASP A 918 17.72 -3.17 16.34
CA ASP A 918 16.78 -2.26 17.00
C ASP A 918 15.44 -2.96 17.28
N ALA A 919 14.91 -3.76 16.35
CA ALA A 919 13.68 -4.53 16.57
C ALA A 919 13.77 -5.50 17.77
N VAL A 920 14.92 -6.17 17.95
CA VAL A 920 15.16 -7.05 19.12
C VAL A 920 15.42 -6.24 20.39
N ASN A 921 16.07 -5.08 20.30
CA ASN A 921 16.27 -4.18 21.45
C ASN A 921 14.93 -3.56 21.91
N ALA A 922 14.05 -3.20 20.96
CA ALA A 922 12.77 -2.53 21.19
C ALA A 922 11.76 -3.36 21.99
N LEU A 923 11.97 -4.67 22.12
CA LEU A 923 11.27 -5.55 23.07
C LEU A 923 11.24 -4.96 24.50
N VAL A 924 12.24 -4.17 24.90
CA VAL A 924 12.26 -3.48 26.21
C VAL A 924 11.11 -2.48 26.40
N HIS A 925 10.57 -1.91 25.32
CA HIS A 925 9.39 -1.03 25.33
C HIS A 925 8.07 -1.80 25.40
N MET A 926 8.12 -3.10 25.15
CA MET A 926 7.01 -4.06 25.28
C MET A 926 7.02 -4.80 26.64
N GLY A 927 7.83 -4.33 27.60
CA GLY A 927 7.95 -4.95 28.93
C GLY A 927 8.85 -6.19 29.01
N VAL A 928 9.57 -6.54 27.93
CA VAL A 928 10.47 -7.70 27.88
C VAL A 928 11.86 -7.36 28.45
N ARG A 929 12.44 -8.30 29.19
CA ARG A 929 13.81 -8.19 29.73
C ARG A 929 14.84 -8.67 28.71
N ILE A 930 15.58 -7.75 28.09
CA ILE A 930 16.63 -8.08 27.10
C ILE A 930 18.01 -8.39 27.71
N SER A 931 18.34 -7.81 28.88
CA SER A 931 19.67 -7.91 29.51
C SER A 931 19.63 -8.54 30.91
N ARG A 932 20.67 -9.32 31.24
CA ARG A 932 20.76 -10.09 32.49
C ARG A 932 21.81 -9.57 33.50
N ALA A 933 22.01 -8.26 33.57
CA ALA A 933 22.88 -7.59 34.54
C ALA A 933 22.11 -6.55 35.39
N SER A 934 22.78 -5.95 36.39
CA SER A 934 22.14 -5.18 37.48
C SER A 934 22.36 -3.66 37.39
N PHE A 935 21.49 -2.91 38.06
CA PHE A 935 21.45 -1.43 38.20
C PHE A 935 21.15 -0.63 36.92
N PHE A 936 20.09 0.18 36.97
CA PHE A 936 19.96 1.38 36.15
C PHE A 936 20.63 2.57 36.84
N LEU A 937 21.53 3.26 36.15
CA LEU A 937 21.96 4.61 36.52
C LEU A 937 21.05 5.62 35.82
N LEU A 938 20.09 6.18 36.55
CA LEU A 938 19.39 7.38 36.12
C LEU A 938 20.32 8.58 36.31
N SER A 939 20.80 9.14 35.20
CA SER A 939 21.51 10.41 35.22
C SER A 939 20.55 11.53 35.61
N SER A 940 20.78 12.14 36.77
CA SER A 940 20.13 13.38 37.19
C SER A 940 21.14 14.51 37.14
N THR A 941 20.77 15.64 36.55
CA THR A 941 21.61 16.84 36.41
C THR A 941 21.81 17.62 37.71
N SER A 942 21.35 17.10 38.87
CA SER A 942 21.37 17.80 40.16
C SER A 942 21.91 16.98 41.35
N GLY A 943 23.11 16.40 41.19
CA GLY A 943 23.99 16.03 42.30
C GLY A 943 23.86 14.59 42.85
N PRO A 944 24.84 14.14 43.67
CA PRO A 944 24.99 12.73 44.02
C PRO A 944 24.10 12.29 45.20
N LYS A 945 22.87 11.87 44.91
CA LYS A 945 22.06 11.02 45.81
C LYS A 945 21.58 9.77 45.07
N PHE A 946 22.25 8.65 45.31
CA PHE A 946 21.96 7.36 44.69
C PHE A 946 20.64 6.77 45.20
N ALA A 947 19.57 6.88 44.40
CA ALA A 947 18.32 6.15 44.62
C ALA A 947 18.45 4.71 44.08
N LEU A 948 18.47 3.73 44.98
CA LEU A 948 18.78 2.33 44.65
C LEU A 948 17.51 1.56 44.19
N ILE A 949 17.04 1.85 42.97
CA ILE A 949 15.92 1.13 42.37
C ILE A 949 16.38 -0.28 41.99
N LYS A 950 16.00 -1.28 42.79
CA LYS A 950 16.05 -2.69 42.38
C LYS A 950 15.08 -2.91 41.23
N GLY A 951 15.54 -3.58 40.17
CA GLY A 951 14.63 -4.24 39.23
C GLY A 951 13.85 -5.36 39.93
N PRO A 952 12.80 -5.92 39.29
CA PRO A 952 12.04 -7.05 39.84
C PRO A 952 12.97 -8.18 40.29
N ASN A 953 12.71 -8.77 41.45
CA ASN A 953 13.48 -9.93 41.89
C ASN A 953 13.11 -11.14 41.01
N ASP A 954 14.00 -12.12 40.84
CA ASP A 954 13.67 -13.40 40.16
C ASP A 954 12.54 -14.21 40.85
N LYS A 955 12.02 -13.73 41.99
CA LYS A 955 10.78 -14.22 42.62
C LYS A 955 9.52 -13.71 41.94
N ASP A 956 9.54 -12.50 41.39
CA ASP A 956 8.38 -11.87 40.76
C ASP A 956 8.21 -12.39 39.32
N THR A 957 9.30 -12.71 38.62
CA THR A 957 9.28 -13.44 37.34
C THR A 957 8.54 -14.78 37.43
N LYS A 958 8.45 -15.40 38.63
CA LYS A 958 7.71 -16.65 38.86
C LYS A 958 6.18 -16.48 38.89
N LYS A 959 5.67 -15.24 38.89
CA LYS A 959 4.24 -14.90 38.84
C LYS A 959 3.70 -14.71 37.42
N LYS A 960 4.56 -14.71 36.39
CA LYS A 960 4.13 -14.67 34.98
C LYS A 960 3.13 -15.81 34.73
N ILE A 961 2.01 -15.50 34.08
CA ILE A 961 1.04 -16.52 33.62
C ILE A 961 1.77 -17.48 32.68
N LYS A 962 1.56 -18.78 32.85
CA LYS A 962 2.24 -19.81 32.07
C LYS A 962 1.24 -20.53 31.17
N GLN A 963 1.65 -20.80 29.94
CA GLN A 963 0.96 -21.76 29.08
C GLN A 963 0.83 -23.10 29.81
N LYS A 964 -0.38 -23.66 29.85
CA LYS A 964 -0.62 -25.05 30.26
C LYS A 964 -0.21 -25.94 29.09
N PHE A 965 0.73 -26.86 29.31
CA PHE A 965 1.10 -27.85 28.29
C PHE A 965 -0.02 -28.89 28.18
N ALA A 966 -0.70 -28.91 27.03
CA ALA A 966 -1.50 -30.04 26.58
C ALA A 966 -0.62 -30.97 25.73
N GLY A 967 -0.96 -32.26 25.65
CA GLY A 967 -0.28 -33.17 24.74
C GLY A 967 -0.73 -32.92 23.31
N ASP A 968 0.01 -32.07 22.58
CA ASP A 968 -0.25 -31.75 21.18
C ASP A 968 0.17 -32.89 20.23
N GLU A 969 -0.62 -33.08 19.18
CA GLU A 969 -0.39 -34.11 18.15
C GLU A 969 0.75 -33.74 17.17
N TYR A 970 1.01 -32.44 17.01
CA TYR A 970 1.99 -31.91 16.06
C TYR A 970 3.22 -31.32 16.76
N GLU A 971 4.39 -31.94 16.51
CA GLU A 971 5.66 -31.53 17.12
C GLU A 971 6.02 -30.06 16.87
N LEU A 972 5.68 -29.51 15.70
CA LEU A 972 6.00 -28.13 15.32
C LEU A 972 4.93 -27.09 15.75
N SER A 973 3.90 -27.49 16.50
CA SER A 973 2.72 -26.66 16.82
C SER A 973 2.31 -26.73 18.31
N ARG A 974 3.31 -26.90 19.20
CA ARG A 974 3.15 -27.08 20.68
C ARG A 974 2.85 -25.79 21.46
N PHE A 975 3.19 -24.64 20.89
CA PHE A 975 2.88 -23.33 21.45
C PHE A 975 1.38 -23.05 21.36
N LYS A 976 0.81 -22.48 22.43
CA LYS A 976 -0.55 -21.95 22.48
C LYS A 976 -0.49 -20.57 23.12
N PRO A 977 -1.08 -19.51 22.52
CA PRO A 977 -1.08 -18.17 23.11
C PRO A 977 -1.59 -18.13 24.55
N ILE A 978 -0.99 -17.29 25.39
CA ILE A 978 -1.33 -17.15 26.82
C ILE A 978 -2.81 -16.78 27.02
N LEU A 979 -3.41 -16.06 26.07
CA LEU A 979 -4.85 -15.78 26.00
C LEU A 979 -5.71 -17.03 26.22
N ARG A 980 -5.31 -18.19 25.68
CA ARG A 980 -6.02 -19.45 25.86
C ARG A 980 -6.18 -19.80 27.35
N SER A 981 -5.08 -19.69 28.12
CA SER A 981 -5.09 -19.98 29.55
C SER A 981 -5.92 -18.95 30.34
N VAL A 982 -5.87 -17.66 29.93
CA VAL A 982 -6.68 -16.58 30.51
C VAL A 982 -8.18 -16.82 30.30
N LEU A 983 -8.60 -17.27 29.10
CA LEU A 983 -10.00 -17.59 28.80
C LEU A 983 -10.49 -18.85 29.54
N GLU A 984 -9.70 -19.92 29.55
CA GLU A 984 -10.00 -21.12 30.34
C GLU A 984 -10.19 -20.81 31.84
N ASP A 985 -9.31 -19.98 32.41
CA ASP A 985 -9.37 -19.61 33.82
C ASP A 985 -10.44 -18.54 34.11
N GLN A 986 -10.84 -17.71 33.14
CA GLN A 986 -12.01 -16.84 33.26
C GLN A 986 -13.32 -17.65 33.26
N VAL A 987 -13.48 -18.59 32.33
CA VAL A 987 -14.69 -19.43 32.27
C VAL A 987 -14.75 -20.41 33.45
N GLY A 988 -13.59 -20.83 33.97
CA GLY A 988 -13.47 -21.67 35.17
C GLY A 988 -13.50 -20.94 36.51
N ASP A 989 -13.75 -19.63 36.54
CA ASP A 989 -13.74 -18.72 37.71
C ASP A 989 -12.49 -18.85 38.61
N LYS A 990 -11.32 -18.91 37.96
CA LYS A 990 -9.98 -19.04 38.55
C LYS A 990 -9.02 -17.91 38.18
N LEU A 991 -9.38 -17.09 37.19
CA LEU A 991 -8.53 -16.00 36.73
C LEU A 991 -8.31 -14.98 37.85
N ASP A 992 -7.06 -14.82 38.27
CA ASP A 992 -6.64 -14.07 39.45
C ASP A 992 -7.14 -12.60 39.43
N ALA A 993 -7.71 -12.17 40.55
CA ALA A 993 -8.26 -10.83 40.73
C ALA A 993 -7.20 -9.73 40.94
N ILE A 994 -5.92 -10.08 41.17
CA ILE A 994 -4.83 -9.11 41.30
C ILE A 994 -4.28 -8.73 39.91
N SER A 995 -4.09 -9.71 39.04
CA SER A 995 -3.65 -9.51 37.65
C SER A 995 -4.80 -9.21 36.68
N PHE A 996 -6.04 -9.56 37.03
CA PHE A 996 -7.25 -9.18 36.29
C PHE A 996 -8.34 -8.62 37.24
N PRO A 997 -8.14 -7.46 37.86
CA PRO A 997 -9.18 -6.80 38.65
C PRO A 997 -10.42 -6.43 37.83
N TYR A 998 -11.58 -6.40 38.49
CA TYR A 998 -12.81 -5.81 37.96
C TYR A 998 -12.78 -4.29 38.12
N VAL A 999 -13.38 -3.55 37.18
CA VAL A 999 -13.48 -2.07 37.25
C VAL A 999 -14.44 -1.62 38.37
N LYS A 1000 -15.56 -2.34 38.55
CA LYS A 1000 -16.65 -1.94 39.45
C LYS A 1000 -17.46 -3.13 39.93
N ASP A 1001 -18.32 -3.67 39.07
CA ASP A 1001 -19.14 -4.86 39.38
C ASP A 1001 -18.29 -6.12 39.29
N ALA A 1002 -18.53 -7.08 40.19
CA ALA A 1002 -18.02 -8.45 40.11
C ALA A 1002 -19.20 -9.44 40.18
N PRO A 1003 -19.07 -10.66 39.65
CA PRO A 1003 -20.11 -11.69 39.81
C PRO A 1003 -20.30 -12.02 41.30
N MET A 1004 -21.55 -12.17 41.73
CA MET A 1004 -21.85 -12.64 43.08
C MET A 1004 -21.47 -14.12 43.17
N ALA A 1005 -20.56 -14.46 44.10
CA ALA A 1005 -20.10 -15.82 44.29
C ALA A 1005 -21.28 -16.77 44.55
N THR A 1006 -21.51 -17.71 43.64
CA THR A 1006 -22.52 -18.75 43.82
C THR A 1006 -22.07 -19.71 44.93
N PRO A 1007 -22.95 -20.08 45.88
CA PRO A 1007 -22.59 -21.05 46.90
C PRO A 1007 -22.27 -22.40 46.24
N LEU A 1008 -21.15 -23.00 46.65
CA LEU A 1008 -20.63 -24.25 46.09
C LEU A 1008 -21.66 -25.39 46.15
N SER A 1009 -22.37 -25.60 45.04
CA SER A 1009 -23.24 -26.77 44.88
C SER A 1009 -22.41 -28.06 44.90
N PRO A 1010 -22.87 -29.12 45.59
CA PRO A 1010 -22.07 -30.31 45.80
C PRO A 1010 -21.78 -31.05 44.50
N ARG A 1011 -20.49 -31.32 44.31
CA ARG A 1011 -19.86 -32.25 43.36
C ARG A 1011 -20.81 -33.37 42.90
N SER A 1012 -21.07 -33.44 41.60
CA SER A 1012 -21.84 -34.54 41.00
C SER A 1012 -21.19 -35.90 41.31
N PRO A 1013 -22.01 -36.97 41.52
CA PRO A 1013 -21.48 -38.30 41.80
C PRO A 1013 -20.70 -38.86 40.59
N PRO A 1014 -19.70 -39.73 40.82
CA PRO A 1014 -18.95 -40.34 39.73
C PRO A 1014 -19.88 -41.23 38.86
N PRO A 1015 -19.61 -41.33 37.54
CA PRO A 1015 -20.48 -42.07 36.63
C PRO A 1015 -20.51 -43.57 37.00
N GLN A 1016 -21.72 -44.11 37.12
CA GLN A 1016 -21.91 -45.54 37.35
C GLN A 1016 -21.49 -46.36 36.12
N THR A 1017 -20.75 -47.43 36.34
CA THR A 1017 -20.24 -48.32 35.28
C THR A 1017 -21.37 -49.16 34.68
N THR A 1018 -21.93 -48.72 33.55
CA THR A 1018 -22.92 -49.49 32.78
C THR A 1018 -22.25 -50.42 31.76
N SER A 1019 -22.84 -51.60 31.55
CA SER A 1019 -22.21 -52.72 30.83
C SER A 1019 -21.94 -52.48 29.34
N LEU A 1020 -20.75 -52.88 28.87
CA LEU A 1020 -20.25 -52.75 27.49
C LEU A 1020 -20.93 -53.65 26.44
N ARG A 1021 -22.18 -54.10 26.64
CA ARG A 1021 -22.79 -55.18 25.83
C ARG A 1021 -24.05 -54.83 25.04
N SER A 1022 -24.46 -53.56 24.95
CA SER A 1022 -25.68 -53.17 24.22
C SER A 1022 -25.68 -51.74 23.64
N GLN A 1023 -24.59 -51.31 22.99
CA GLN A 1023 -24.53 -50.08 22.18
C GLN A 1023 -24.50 -50.46 20.69
N LYS A 1024 -25.50 -50.02 19.90
CA LYS A 1024 -25.41 -50.04 18.43
C LYS A 1024 -24.57 -48.83 17.98
N PRO A 1025 -23.69 -48.95 16.96
CA PRO A 1025 -22.87 -47.83 16.50
C PRO A 1025 -23.76 -46.70 15.93
N ALA A 1026 -23.37 -45.45 16.20
CA ALA A 1026 -24.28 -44.29 16.19
C ALA A 1026 -24.43 -43.56 14.83
N TRP A 1027 -24.19 -44.22 13.70
CA TRP A 1027 -24.19 -43.63 12.35
C TRP A 1027 -25.59 -43.37 11.75
N HIS A 1028 -26.67 -43.58 12.52
CA HIS A 1028 -28.06 -43.43 12.08
C HIS A 1028 -28.85 -42.34 12.82
N ARG A 1029 -28.19 -41.37 13.48
CA ARG A 1029 -28.86 -40.15 13.93
C ARG A 1029 -28.76 -39.07 12.86
N ALA A 1030 -29.88 -38.81 12.18
CA ALA A 1030 -30.06 -37.59 11.39
C ALA A 1030 -29.82 -36.34 12.27
N PRO A 1031 -29.30 -35.24 11.70
CA PRO A 1031 -29.07 -34.01 12.46
C PRO A 1031 -30.40 -33.49 13.01
N LYS A 1032 -30.45 -33.26 14.33
CA LYS A 1032 -31.53 -32.46 14.90
C LYS A 1032 -31.29 -31.01 14.51
N ALA A 1033 -32.35 -30.30 14.10
CA ALA A 1033 -32.30 -28.85 13.95
C ALA A 1033 -31.79 -28.22 15.26
N ALA A 1034 -30.84 -27.30 15.17
CA ALA A 1034 -30.22 -26.68 16.33
C ALA A 1034 -31.23 -25.78 17.05
N THR A 1035 -31.59 -26.15 18.28
CA THR A 1035 -32.13 -25.18 19.23
C THR A 1035 -31.04 -24.17 19.55
N VAL A 1036 -31.35 -22.86 19.46
CA VAL A 1036 -30.41 -21.80 19.83
C VAL A 1036 -29.98 -22.00 21.30
N GLU A 1037 -28.73 -22.41 21.50
CA GLU A 1037 -28.16 -22.56 22.83
C GLU A 1037 -27.84 -21.17 23.38
N ASN A 1038 -28.48 -20.76 24.47
CA ASN A 1038 -28.28 -19.42 25.04
C ASN A 1038 -26.98 -19.36 25.87
N ARG A 1039 -25.86 -19.40 25.16
CA ARG A 1039 -24.50 -19.46 25.71
C ARG A 1039 -24.09 -18.11 26.27
N GLN A 1040 -23.29 -18.11 27.33
CA GLN A 1040 -22.76 -16.87 27.91
C GLN A 1040 -21.67 -16.28 27.00
N ARG A 1041 -21.79 -14.98 26.70
CA ARG A 1041 -20.80 -14.27 25.88
C ARG A 1041 -19.56 -13.84 26.69
N VAL A 1042 -18.38 -13.89 26.07
CA VAL A 1042 -17.12 -13.38 26.63
C VAL A 1042 -16.39 -12.55 25.58
N LEU A 1043 -16.21 -11.26 25.84
CA LEU A 1043 -15.50 -10.35 24.95
C LEU A 1043 -14.04 -10.21 25.42
N VAL A 1044 -13.11 -10.13 24.47
CA VAL A 1044 -11.69 -9.84 24.68
C VAL A 1044 -11.31 -8.66 23.80
N PHE A 1045 -10.57 -7.70 24.35
CA PHE A 1045 -9.92 -6.66 23.56
C PHE A 1045 -8.42 -6.62 23.84
N VAL A 1046 -7.60 -6.80 22.79
CA VAL A 1046 -6.14 -6.76 22.85
C VAL A 1046 -5.63 -5.41 22.34
N ALA A 1047 -5.17 -4.56 23.24
CA ALA A 1047 -4.62 -3.26 22.87
C ALA A 1047 -3.21 -3.41 22.26
N GLY A 1048 -3.08 -3.12 20.96
CA GLY A 1048 -1.79 -3.08 20.27
C GLY A 1048 -1.44 -4.33 19.47
N GLY A 1049 -2.41 -4.94 18.80
CA GLY A 1049 -2.20 -6.03 17.84
C GLY A 1049 -2.63 -7.39 18.37
N VAL A 1050 -3.37 -8.16 17.55
CA VAL A 1050 -3.77 -9.56 17.82
C VAL A 1050 -3.24 -10.48 16.71
N THR A 1051 -2.73 -11.66 17.06
CA THR A 1051 -2.23 -12.64 16.08
C THR A 1051 -3.36 -13.53 15.55
N TYR A 1052 -3.15 -14.12 14.36
CA TYR A 1052 -4.05 -15.14 13.83
C TYR A 1052 -4.18 -16.39 14.73
N SER A 1053 -3.16 -16.71 15.54
CA SER A 1053 -3.25 -17.79 16.52
C SER A 1053 -4.09 -17.42 17.74
N GLU A 1054 -4.08 -16.17 18.20
CA GLU A 1054 -5.01 -15.69 19.23
C GLU A 1054 -6.45 -15.65 18.72
N MET A 1055 -6.66 -15.24 17.46
CA MET A 1055 -7.96 -15.34 16.78
C MET A 1055 -8.44 -16.81 16.72
N ARG A 1056 -7.58 -17.74 16.30
CA ARG A 1056 -7.89 -19.19 16.26
C ARG A 1056 -8.33 -19.75 17.62
N GLU A 1057 -7.61 -19.43 18.71
CA GLU A 1057 -7.96 -19.98 20.03
C GLU A 1057 -9.35 -19.54 20.51
N VAL A 1058 -9.88 -18.41 20.01
CA VAL A 1058 -11.24 -17.94 20.33
C VAL A 1058 -12.31 -18.85 19.74
N TYR A 1059 -12.18 -19.29 18.47
CA TYR A 1059 -13.08 -20.30 17.88
C TYR A 1059 -12.93 -21.68 18.55
N ASN A 1060 -11.70 -22.09 18.87
CA ASN A 1060 -11.43 -23.36 19.54
C ASN A 1060 -12.06 -23.41 20.94
N LEU A 1061 -11.92 -22.33 21.73
CA LEU A 1061 -12.50 -22.23 23.07
C LEU A 1061 -14.01 -21.94 23.05
N SER A 1062 -14.52 -21.22 22.05
CA SER A 1062 -15.95 -20.98 21.85
C SER A 1062 -16.73 -22.30 21.83
N ASN A 1063 -16.28 -23.21 20.96
CA ASN A 1063 -16.87 -24.54 20.81
C ASN A 1063 -16.61 -25.47 22.00
N SER A 1064 -15.39 -25.50 22.55
CA SER A 1064 -15.02 -26.45 23.62
C SER A 1064 -15.46 -26.04 25.04
N LEU A 1065 -15.74 -24.75 25.28
CA LEU A 1065 -16.26 -24.25 26.56
C LEU A 1065 -17.77 -23.98 26.55
N HIS A 1066 -18.43 -24.09 25.38
CA HIS A 1066 -19.83 -23.72 25.15
C HIS A 1066 -20.12 -22.26 25.58
N LYS A 1067 -19.34 -21.33 25.02
CA LYS A 1067 -19.39 -19.87 25.27
C LYS A 1067 -19.23 -19.14 23.95
N ASP A 1068 -19.91 -18.03 23.75
CA ASP A 1068 -19.70 -17.24 22.53
C ASP A 1068 -18.60 -16.22 22.83
N ILE A 1069 -17.38 -16.54 22.40
CA ILE A 1069 -16.20 -15.74 22.69
C ILE A 1069 -15.92 -14.81 21.51
N PHE A 1070 -15.73 -13.51 21.76
CA PHE A 1070 -15.43 -12.52 20.72
C PHE A 1070 -14.10 -11.87 21.04
N ILE A 1071 -13.30 -11.61 20.02
CA ILE A 1071 -12.03 -10.90 20.18
C ILE A 1071 -11.95 -9.70 19.26
N GLY A 1072 -11.36 -8.62 19.77
CA GLY A 1072 -10.96 -7.51 18.94
C GLY A 1072 -9.65 -6.89 19.35
N SER A 1073 -9.18 -5.98 18.51
CA SER A 1073 -7.88 -5.34 18.64
C SER A 1073 -7.88 -3.98 17.95
N THR A 1074 -6.83 -3.20 18.21
CA THR A 1074 -6.48 -2.05 17.38
C THR A 1074 -6.28 -2.45 15.91
N HIS A 1075 -5.67 -3.60 15.65
CA HIS A 1075 -5.39 -4.17 14.33
C HIS A 1075 -4.97 -5.66 14.43
N VAL A 1076 -4.89 -6.38 13.32
CA VAL A 1076 -4.31 -7.74 13.25
C VAL A 1076 -2.82 -7.64 12.92
N ILE A 1077 -1.98 -8.47 13.52
CA ILE A 1077 -0.53 -8.49 13.29
C ILE A 1077 -0.06 -9.78 12.62
N THR A 1078 0.78 -9.64 11.59
CA THR A 1078 1.62 -10.71 11.04
C THR A 1078 3.03 -10.64 11.66
N PRO A 1079 3.79 -11.75 11.73
CA PRO A 1079 5.15 -11.73 12.27
C PRO A 1079 6.09 -10.79 11.51
N LYS A 1080 5.91 -10.66 10.18
CA LYS A 1080 6.62 -9.67 9.36
C LYS A 1080 6.28 -8.24 9.79
N GLY A 1081 5.01 -7.86 9.76
CA GLY A 1081 4.57 -6.50 10.09
C GLY A 1081 4.96 -6.09 11.51
N PHE A 1082 4.83 -6.99 12.48
CA PHE A 1082 5.22 -6.75 13.87
C PHE A 1082 6.73 -6.53 14.03
N ILE A 1083 7.57 -7.26 13.27
CA ILE A 1083 9.03 -7.02 13.25
C ILE A 1083 9.34 -5.67 12.59
N ASP A 1084 8.66 -5.32 11.50
CA ASP A 1084 8.86 -4.05 10.82
C ASP A 1084 8.43 -2.84 11.68
N ASP A 1085 7.33 -2.95 12.42
CA ASP A 1085 6.92 -1.96 13.43
C ASP A 1085 7.95 -1.84 14.57
N LEU A 1086 8.50 -2.97 15.06
CA LEU A 1086 9.54 -2.97 16.09
C LEU A 1086 10.86 -2.31 15.64
N LYS A 1087 11.22 -2.38 14.35
CA LYS A 1087 12.42 -1.68 13.80
C LYS A 1087 12.37 -0.16 14.00
N VAL A 1088 11.16 0.41 14.11
CA VAL A 1088 10.94 1.86 14.18
C VAL A 1088 10.30 2.33 15.50
N LEU A 1089 9.97 1.39 16.41
CA LEU A 1089 9.28 1.68 17.67
C LEU A 1089 10.06 2.60 18.61
N ASP A 1090 11.36 2.38 18.80
CA ASP A 1090 12.21 3.37 19.48
C ASP A 1090 12.58 4.48 18.50
N LEU A 1091 12.08 5.69 18.78
CA LEU A 1091 12.36 6.89 18.01
C LEU A 1091 13.86 7.27 18.01
N GLY A 1092 14.66 6.78 18.96
CA GLY A 1092 16.11 6.93 18.97
C GLY A 1092 16.89 5.94 18.08
N GLY A 1093 16.23 4.89 17.57
CA GLY A 1093 16.87 3.80 16.82
C GLY A 1093 17.35 4.21 15.41
N ALA A 1094 18.27 3.42 14.85
CA ALA A 1094 18.77 3.61 13.48
C ALA A 1094 17.68 3.40 12.41
N GLY A 1095 16.64 2.61 12.72
CA GLY A 1095 15.44 2.51 11.89
C GLY A 1095 14.53 3.77 11.92
N SER A 1096 14.49 4.52 13.02
CA SER A 1096 13.41 5.50 13.29
C SER A 1096 13.78 6.95 12.98
N LYS A 1097 13.96 7.26 11.69
CA LYS A 1097 14.29 8.61 11.19
C LYS A 1097 13.12 9.62 11.26
N ALA A 1098 11.88 9.14 11.34
CA ALA A 1098 10.65 9.95 11.36
C ALA A 1098 9.80 9.63 12.60
N ILE A 1099 8.50 9.94 12.58
CA ILE A 1099 7.53 9.40 13.54
C ILE A 1099 6.74 8.28 12.80
N PRO A 1100 6.67 7.04 13.31
CA PRO A 1100 6.05 5.92 12.60
C PRO A 1100 4.55 6.08 12.31
N ASN A 1101 4.08 5.32 11.32
CA ASN A 1101 2.68 5.00 11.00
C ASN A 1101 1.69 6.16 11.16
N GLY A 1102 2.02 7.32 10.59
CA GLY A 1102 1.16 8.49 10.53
C GLY A 1102 0.87 9.19 11.87
N LEU A 1103 1.63 8.88 12.93
CA LEU A 1103 1.44 9.47 14.26
C LEU A 1103 1.42 11.00 14.22
N ARG A 1104 0.26 11.58 14.55
CA ARG A 1104 0.03 13.04 14.55
C ARG A 1104 0.98 13.74 15.55
N ASP A 1105 1.55 14.86 15.09
CA ASP A 1105 2.40 15.75 15.88
C ASP A 1105 1.54 16.79 16.61
N MET A 1106 1.45 16.68 17.93
CA MET A 1106 0.53 17.47 18.77
C MET A 1106 1.09 18.87 19.08
N ARG A 1107 1.24 19.69 18.03
CA ARG A 1107 1.54 21.12 18.11
C ARG A 1107 0.25 21.95 17.97
N GLY A 1108 -0.60 21.92 18.99
CA GLY A 1108 -1.84 22.68 19.06
C GLY A 1108 -2.45 22.76 20.46
N GLU A 1109 -3.49 23.58 20.61
CA GLU A 1109 -4.32 23.66 21.82
C GLU A 1109 -5.20 22.39 21.99
N PRO A 1110 -5.68 22.08 23.21
CA PRO A 1110 -6.57 20.95 23.46
C PRO A 1110 -7.86 21.04 22.62
N LYS A 1111 -8.12 20.01 21.81
CA LYS A 1111 -9.32 19.93 20.96
C LYS A 1111 -10.52 19.42 21.76
N THR A 1112 -11.71 19.87 21.38
CA THR A 1112 -12.95 19.29 21.90
C THR A 1112 -13.22 17.90 21.29
N PRO A 1113 -14.00 17.03 21.96
CA PRO A 1113 -14.37 15.71 21.44
C PRO A 1113 -14.96 15.74 20.03
N GLN A 1114 -15.81 16.73 19.70
CA GLN A 1114 -16.38 16.83 18.36
C GLN A 1114 -15.34 17.25 17.31
N GLN A 1115 -14.41 18.15 17.64
CA GLN A 1115 -13.34 18.54 16.72
C GLN A 1115 -12.42 17.36 16.40
N LEU A 1116 -12.25 16.41 17.33
CA LEU A 1116 -11.52 15.16 17.08
C LEU A 1116 -12.32 14.21 16.16
N TYR A 1117 -13.63 14.05 16.35
CA TYR A 1117 -14.48 13.28 15.44
C TYR A 1117 -14.48 13.89 14.03
N ASP A 1118 -14.70 15.21 13.92
CA ASP A 1118 -14.62 15.93 12.65
C ASP A 1118 -13.25 15.71 11.99
N GLU A 1119 -12.12 15.90 12.69
CA GLU A 1119 -10.77 15.71 12.11
C GLU A 1119 -10.42 14.23 11.83
N LYS A 1120 -11.17 13.25 12.36
CA LYS A 1120 -10.99 11.82 12.04
C LYS A 1120 -11.84 11.37 10.86
N TYR A 1121 -13.04 11.94 10.70
CA TYR A 1121 -14.04 11.49 9.72
C TYR A 1121 -14.38 12.55 8.65
N PHE A 1122 -13.69 13.69 8.62
CA PHE A 1122 -13.84 14.71 7.57
C PHE A 1122 -13.25 14.26 6.23
N VAL A 1123 -14.14 14.09 5.26
CA VAL A 1123 -13.83 14.03 3.84
C VAL A 1123 -14.14 15.40 3.22
N ARG A 1124 -13.33 15.86 2.28
CA ARG A 1124 -13.48 17.18 1.62
C ARG A 1124 -14.54 17.12 0.50
N ASP A 1125 -15.37 18.17 0.38
CA ASP A 1125 -16.31 18.34 -0.73
C ASP A 1125 -15.57 18.31 -2.09
N GLU A 1126 -16.17 17.66 -3.10
CA GLU A 1126 -15.59 17.55 -4.45
C GLU A 1126 -15.44 18.93 -5.14
N PRO A 1127 -14.41 19.12 -6.00
CA PRO A 1127 -14.29 20.34 -6.80
C PRO A 1127 -15.42 20.41 -7.84
N PRO A 1128 -16.12 21.56 -7.97
CA PRO A 1128 -17.26 21.66 -8.87
C PRO A 1128 -16.83 21.47 -10.34
N PRO A 1129 -17.67 20.79 -11.17
CA PRO A 1129 -17.31 20.43 -12.53
C PRO A 1129 -17.02 21.68 -13.38
N GLN A 1130 -15.84 21.69 -14.03
CA GLN A 1130 -15.48 22.77 -14.93
C GLN A 1130 -16.47 22.81 -16.10
N ARG A 1131 -17.10 23.97 -16.32
CA ARG A 1131 -17.98 24.18 -17.48
C ARG A 1131 -17.17 24.01 -18.77
N VAL A 1132 -17.45 22.93 -19.49
CA VAL A 1132 -16.90 22.69 -20.82
C VAL A 1132 -17.25 23.88 -21.72
N PRO A 1133 -16.26 24.55 -22.36
CA PRO A 1133 -16.56 25.61 -23.32
C PRO A 1133 -17.43 25.06 -24.45
N ALA A 1134 -18.49 25.79 -24.82
CA ALA A 1134 -19.38 25.37 -25.90
C ALA A 1134 -18.56 25.15 -27.18
N ARG A 1135 -18.70 23.97 -27.79
CA ARG A 1135 -18.03 23.63 -29.07
C ARG A 1135 -18.40 24.69 -30.11
N ASN A 1136 -17.40 25.44 -30.58
CA ASN A 1136 -17.55 26.32 -31.73
C ASN A 1136 -18.07 25.51 -32.92
N ALA A 1137 -19.09 26.04 -33.61
CA ALA A 1137 -19.61 25.43 -34.82
C ALA A 1137 -18.51 25.33 -35.91
N PRO A 1138 -18.49 24.27 -36.72
CA PRO A 1138 -17.44 24.09 -37.73
C PRO A 1138 -17.49 25.19 -38.79
N PRO A 1139 -16.34 25.75 -39.22
CA PRO A 1139 -16.31 26.75 -40.29
C PRO A 1139 -16.72 26.13 -41.63
N ALA A 1140 -17.45 26.90 -42.44
CA ALA A 1140 -17.90 26.47 -43.76
C ALA A 1140 -16.72 26.26 -44.74
N ARG A 1141 -16.90 25.35 -45.70
CA ARG A 1141 -15.91 25.13 -46.78
C ARG A 1141 -15.78 26.37 -47.68
N PRO A 1142 -14.58 26.69 -48.19
CA PRO A 1142 -14.41 27.69 -49.23
C PRO A 1142 -14.84 27.11 -50.59
N GLU A 1143 -15.78 27.79 -51.27
CA GLU A 1143 -16.10 27.50 -52.67
C GLU A 1143 -15.15 28.23 -53.64
N ARG A 1144 -15.08 27.72 -54.88
CA ARG A 1144 -14.18 28.27 -55.92
C ARG A 1144 -14.73 29.56 -56.51
N VAL A 1145 -13.84 30.51 -56.77
CA VAL A 1145 -14.14 31.72 -57.55
C VAL A 1145 -14.44 31.36 -59.00
N ALA A 1146 -15.54 31.89 -59.54
CA ALA A 1146 -15.83 31.99 -60.97
C ALA A 1146 -16.07 33.46 -61.35
N ALA A 1147 -15.94 33.79 -62.64
CA ALA A 1147 -15.87 35.17 -63.14
C ALA A 1147 -17.23 35.90 -63.20
N PRO A 1148 -17.26 37.26 -63.23
CA PRO A 1148 -18.46 38.06 -62.99
C PRO A 1148 -19.22 38.50 -64.26
N ILE A 1149 -20.50 38.90 -64.09
CA ILE A 1149 -21.22 39.88 -64.93
C ILE A 1149 -22.47 40.43 -64.17
N GLN A 1150 -22.98 41.58 -64.63
CA GLN A 1150 -24.05 42.43 -64.05
C GLN A 1150 -25.47 42.11 -64.61
N PRO A 1151 -26.58 42.86 -64.29
CA PRO A 1151 -27.08 43.39 -63.01
C PRO A 1151 -28.63 43.24 -62.80
N SER A 1152 -29.12 43.50 -61.57
CA SER A 1152 -30.50 43.97 -61.24
C SER A 1152 -31.69 42.99 -61.50
N PRO A 1153 -32.93 43.26 -61.02
CA PRO A 1153 -33.42 44.39 -60.21
C PRO A 1153 -34.13 44.06 -58.88
N THR A 1154 -34.12 45.06 -57.99
CA THR A 1154 -35.19 45.55 -57.09
C THR A 1154 -36.39 44.65 -56.74
N ASN A 1155 -36.62 44.45 -55.43
CA ASN A 1155 -37.93 44.77 -54.86
C ASN A 1155 -37.84 45.24 -53.39
N SER A 1156 -38.88 45.93 -52.91
CA SER A 1156 -38.83 46.81 -51.72
C SER A 1156 -39.87 46.49 -50.64
N PHE A 1157 -39.57 46.83 -49.38
CA PHE A 1157 -40.33 47.67 -48.43
C PHE A 1157 -39.73 47.48 -47.00
N GLN A 1158 -39.10 48.45 -46.32
CA GLN A 1158 -39.57 49.71 -45.67
C GLN A 1158 -40.13 49.53 -44.24
N GLY A 1159 -39.64 50.34 -43.28
CA GLY A 1159 -40.02 50.32 -41.85
C GLY A 1159 -38.79 50.39 -40.91
N SER A 1160 -38.16 51.54 -40.60
CA SER A 1160 -38.61 52.70 -39.79
C SER A 1160 -38.57 52.50 -38.26
N VAL A 1161 -38.00 53.39 -37.42
CA VAL A 1161 -36.92 54.41 -37.55
C VAL A 1161 -36.44 54.81 -36.13
N ASN A 1162 -35.21 55.33 -35.99
CA ASN A 1162 -34.81 56.38 -35.00
C ASN A 1162 -34.83 56.05 -33.47
N SER A 1163 -34.13 56.77 -32.56
CA SER A 1163 -33.14 57.87 -32.72
C SER A 1163 -32.27 58.16 -31.47
N MET A 1164 -31.03 58.62 -31.74
CA MET A 1164 -30.30 59.75 -31.11
C MET A 1164 -29.64 59.69 -29.72
N THR A 1165 -28.29 59.72 -29.78
CA THR A 1165 -27.35 60.53 -28.97
C THR A 1165 -27.56 62.06 -29.24
N PRO A 1166 -27.08 63.05 -28.44
CA PRO A 1166 -25.64 63.39 -28.35
C PRO A 1166 -25.06 64.23 -27.15
N SER A 1167 -23.91 63.77 -26.61
CA SER A 1167 -22.59 64.48 -26.60
C SER A 1167 -22.25 65.75 -25.75
N VAL A 1168 -20.92 65.99 -25.68
CA VAL A 1168 -20.09 67.19 -25.32
C VAL A 1168 -20.11 67.83 -23.91
N LYS A 1169 -19.00 67.69 -23.14
CA LYS A 1169 -17.80 68.60 -23.23
C LYS A 1169 -16.57 68.20 -22.38
N ASP A 1170 -15.44 68.78 -22.77
CA ASP A 1170 -14.02 68.62 -22.37
C ASP A 1170 -13.66 69.11 -20.93
N GLU A 1171 -12.45 68.99 -20.34
CA GLU A 1171 -11.10 69.11 -20.94
C GLU A 1171 -9.90 68.54 -20.09
N LYS A 1172 -8.70 68.51 -20.72
CA LYS A 1172 -7.32 68.55 -20.15
C LYS A 1172 -6.62 67.29 -19.58
N LYS A 1173 -6.32 66.35 -20.49
CA LYS A 1173 -4.95 65.86 -20.86
C LYS A 1173 -3.78 65.90 -19.82
N LYS A 1174 -3.07 64.77 -19.69
CA LYS A 1174 -1.62 64.68 -20.01
C LYS A 1174 -1.16 63.26 -20.41
N LYS A 1175 -0.23 63.22 -21.38
CA LYS A 1175 0.47 62.12 -22.10
C LYS A 1175 0.40 60.69 -21.49
N ARG A 1176 -0.04 59.64 -22.21
CA ARG A 1176 0.51 58.91 -23.40
C ARG A 1176 1.76 58.04 -23.12
N GLY A 1177 1.60 56.72 -23.29
CA GLY A 1177 2.64 55.67 -23.42
C GLY A 1177 1.95 54.36 -23.85
N LEU A 1178 2.49 53.64 -24.84
CA LEU A 1178 1.74 52.64 -25.63
C LEU A 1178 1.93 51.17 -25.21
N PHE A 1179 0.93 50.38 -25.62
CA PHE A 1179 0.79 48.93 -25.76
C PHE A 1179 2.03 48.01 -25.87
N ARG A 1180 1.76 46.74 -25.48
CA ARG A 1180 2.25 45.45 -26.04
C ARG A 1180 2.83 45.57 -27.47
N PHE A 1181 3.84 44.81 -27.88
CA PHE A 1181 4.14 43.39 -27.58
C PHE A 1181 5.65 43.13 -27.45
N GLY A 1182 5.99 41.99 -26.86
CA GLY A 1182 7.34 41.49 -26.58
C GLY A 1182 7.22 40.41 -25.50
#